data_AF-A0A7G9YME6-F1
#
_entry.id   AF-A0A7G9YME6-F1
#
_cell.length_a   1.000
_cell.length_b   1.000
_cell.length_c   1.000
_cell.angle_alpha   90.00
_cell.angle_beta   90.00
_cell.angle_gamma   90.00
#
_symmetry.space_group_name_H-M   'P 1'
#
loop_
_entity.id
_entity.type
_entity.pdbx_description
1 polymer ?
#
loop_
_entity_poly.entity_id
_entity_poly.type
_entity_poly.pdbx_seq_one_letter_code
_entity_poly.pdbx_strand_id
1 'polypeptide(L)'
;MTSNTQKLNEVLFNTWDELLKSDLKGNKGYFEKELNDLRNGLSKKNPSLNKLNRGLEKLLDNGFFRESVGGCYKKHQQKLAEIRKELRDIITQKKKFKKDFRNGYYEFFMFLSGAENCAPNPESAPSRIVLDDFTEHYSNEVFLNNFCIPPLKNAVDDIYDEVTSEAFLDKYLEELYGKLSRELKLEIYSVERINGLLKEILIELLKKGFVKKDLSLNSTSKSQTPSLDSQLQKLDDMIRGSTSKWAVIVSMDNIEFKGVNEYKIGKVEFYDKNAYDCSKLIDAISTLPYKTEEVKNKDKSRIINFFKDKIIVEIEVNAYGINGAEEKGFLEISKVIDGLSLWEGDVMIQEPKFEKIYEFILLNRESGKLFLRWNRDPRHVWKVKLDETTKDFLKDFDPIFNKSYNAFTELEKSVANALHWYRKGNMSVYSSDKFLDYIIALESLLTTEEDGRSGKQKIISDRAIDAIWILDEYRKTFESRIRKMYDHRSEIVHEASIEVPNLENETEELGNITRRVICGVASKLDKCDTLKQFLKLNAEEINNKRDHELENARKLGLKIDKTIKGEGQLKKKSGEYVGKIDFEFRIKDDEKFVTIEGNIYGFEGIKGSPLSLSLSDEFGIEGKLDNVEGKLVVKEMGLYDTIFGLFDIAHKKQMRFRVFSFDIIKPSRQL
;
A
#
# COMPACT_ATOMS: atom_id res chain seq x y z
N MET A 1 -30.03 6.25 49.64
CA MET A 1 -30.51 6.29 48.24
C MET A 1 -29.46 7.03 47.43
N THR A 2 -28.86 6.40 46.42
CA THR A 2 -27.98 7.11 45.47
C THR A 2 -28.82 8.16 44.73
N SER A 3 -28.34 9.40 44.62
CA SER A 3 -29.07 10.45 43.91
C SER A 3 -29.27 10.03 42.43
N ASN A 4 -30.32 10.52 41.78
CA ASN A 4 -30.56 10.24 40.35
C ASN A 4 -29.32 10.60 39.49
N THR A 5 -28.58 11.64 39.89
CA THR A 5 -27.30 12.04 39.27
C THR A 5 -26.22 10.97 39.38
N GLN A 6 -26.12 10.28 40.53
CA GLN A 6 -25.11 9.23 40.73
C GLN A 6 -25.41 7.99 39.90
N LYS A 7 -26.69 7.60 39.79
CA LYS A 7 -27.13 6.49 38.92
C LYS A 7 -26.91 6.81 37.44
N LEU A 8 -27.24 8.03 37.01
CA LEU A 8 -27.02 8.49 35.63
C LEU A 8 -25.53 8.47 35.26
N ASN A 9 -24.67 8.90 36.19
CA ASN A 9 -23.22 8.90 36.04
C ASN A 9 -22.63 7.48 35.91
N GLU A 10 -23.11 6.53 36.72
CA GLU A 10 -22.72 5.11 36.59
C GLU A 10 -23.19 4.50 35.26
N VAL A 11 -24.42 4.82 34.83
CA VAL A 11 -24.96 4.35 33.54
C VAL A 11 -24.15 4.91 32.37
N LEU A 12 -23.83 6.20 32.36
CA LEU A 12 -23.01 6.83 31.31
C LEU A 12 -21.61 6.21 31.23
N PHE A 13 -20.95 6.06 32.38
CA PHE A 13 -19.61 5.50 32.46
C PHE A 13 -19.56 4.05 31.97
N ASN A 14 -20.47 3.21 32.48
CA ASN A 14 -20.54 1.80 32.08
C ASN A 14 -20.91 1.67 30.59
N THR A 15 -21.88 2.45 30.12
CA THR A 15 -22.28 2.44 28.70
C THR A 15 -21.13 2.86 27.80
N TRP A 16 -20.37 3.90 28.16
CA TRP A 16 -19.23 4.37 27.36
C TRP A 16 -18.17 3.29 27.18
N ASP A 17 -17.76 2.63 28.27
CA ASP A 17 -16.76 1.57 28.25
C ASP A 17 -17.27 0.29 27.55
N GLU A 18 -18.55 -0.04 27.68
CA GLU A 18 -19.18 -1.14 26.95
C GLU A 18 -19.23 -0.86 25.44
N LEU A 19 -19.59 0.37 25.05
CA LEU A 19 -19.63 0.80 23.66
C LEU A 19 -18.23 0.74 23.03
N LEU A 20 -17.17 1.17 23.73
CA LEU A 20 -15.78 1.07 23.25
C LEU A 20 -15.35 -0.38 22.95
N LYS A 21 -15.90 -1.35 23.67
CA LYS A 21 -15.64 -2.80 23.45
C LYS A 21 -16.48 -3.40 22.32
N SER A 22 -17.54 -2.72 21.89
CA SER A 22 -18.46 -3.18 20.84
C SER A 22 -18.00 -2.82 19.42
N ASP A 23 -18.63 -3.46 18.43
CA ASP A 23 -18.56 -3.05 17.03
C ASP A 23 -19.42 -1.80 16.81
N LEU A 24 -18.75 -0.65 16.74
CA LEU A 24 -19.39 0.63 16.57
C LEU A 24 -19.79 0.85 15.10
N LYS A 25 -21.10 0.78 14.82
CA LYS A 25 -21.71 1.21 13.55
C LYS A 25 -22.65 2.38 13.80
N GLY A 26 -22.46 3.48 13.07
CA GLY A 26 -23.14 4.75 13.28
C GLY A 26 -24.05 5.13 12.11
N ASN A 27 -24.95 6.07 12.35
CA ASN A 27 -25.93 6.50 11.36
C ASN A 27 -25.26 7.30 10.22
N LYS A 28 -24.26 8.13 10.54
CA LYS A 28 -23.42 8.79 9.53
C LYS A 28 -22.62 7.80 8.68
N GLY A 29 -22.13 6.70 9.27
CA GLY A 29 -21.41 5.65 8.53
C GLY A 29 -22.26 4.95 7.48
N TYR A 30 -23.55 4.73 7.76
CA TYR A 30 -24.49 4.22 6.77
C TYR A 30 -24.74 5.22 5.64
N PHE A 31 -24.82 6.52 5.97
CA PHE A 31 -24.94 7.59 4.97
C PHE A 31 -23.70 7.68 4.06
N GLU A 32 -22.50 7.70 4.63
CA GLU A 32 -21.23 7.75 3.88
C GLU A 32 -21.11 6.56 2.92
N LYS A 33 -21.54 5.36 3.36
CA LYS A 33 -21.56 4.18 2.51
C LYS A 33 -22.49 4.35 1.31
N GLU A 34 -23.75 4.74 1.54
CA GLU A 34 -24.71 4.94 0.44
C GLU A 34 -24.28 6.09 -0.49
N LEU A 35 -23.59 7.12 0.04
CA LEU A 35 -23.02 8.22 -0.73
C LEU A 35 -21.87 7.73 -1.62
N ASN A 36 -20.96 6.91 -1.07
CA ASN A 36 -19.87 6.32 -1.81
C ASN A 36 -20.35 5.33 -2.88
N ASP A 37 -21.37 4.51 -2.56
CA ASP A 37 -22.00 3.61 -3.53
C ASP A 37 -22.62 4.38 -4.71
N LEU A 38 -23.27 5.53 -4.43
CA LEU A 38 -23.81 6.41 -5.46
C LEU A 38 -22.68 7.04 -6.31
N ARG A 39 -21.63 7.55 -5.68
CA ARG A 39 -20.45 8.14 -6.34
C ARG A 39 -19.73 7.14 -7.26
N ASN A 40 -19.55 5.92 -6.79
CA ASN A 40 -19.01 4.80 -7.58
C ASN A 40 -19.94 4.43 -8.73
N GLY A 41 -21.25 4.47 -8.50
CA GLY A 41 -22.26 4.30 -9.53
C GLY A 41 -22.14 5.32 -10.65
N LEU A 42 -21.94 6.60 -10.30
CA LEU A 42 -21.81 7.74 -11.23
C LEU A 42 -20.50 7.74 -12.03
N SER A 43 -19.47 7.04 -11.54
CA SER A 43 -18.17 6.93 -12.23
C SER A 43 -18.14 5.87 -13.33
N LYS A 44 -19.20 5.07 -13.47
CA LYS A 44 -19.31 4.06 -14.53
C LYS A 44 -19.61 4.71 -15.87
N LYS A 45 -19.05 4.15 -16.95
CA LYS A 45 -19.31 4.60 -18.34
C LYS A 45 -20.81 4.66 -18.66
N ASN A 46 -21.55 3.62 -18.26
CA ASN A 46 -23.01 3.51 -18.46
C ASN A 46 -23.71 3.23 -17.12
N PRO A 47 -24.02 4.27 -16.30
CA PRO A 47 -24.63 4.05 -14.99
C PRO A 47 -26.09 3.60 -15.11
N SER A 48 -26.55 2.76 -14.20
CA SER A 48 -27.94 2.31 -14.19
C SER A 48 -28.84 3.37 -13.56
N LEU A 49 -29.74 3.98 -14.36
CA LEU A 49 -30.69 5.01 -13.88
C LEU A 49 -31.51 4.53 -12.67
N ASN A 50 -31.96 3.27 -12.67
CA ASN A 50 -32.69 2.68 -11.54
C ASN A 50 -31.84 2.60 -10.26
N LYS A 51 -30.55 2.26 -10.39
CA LYS A 51 -29.62 2.22 -9.25
C LYS A 51 -29.34 3.63 -8.74
N LEU A 52 -29.14 4.60 -9.63
CA LEU A 52 -28.96 6.02 -9.25
C LEU A 52 -30.19 6.54 -8.49
N ASN A 53 -31.40 6.30 -8.99
CA ASN A 53 -32.63 6.75 -8.33
C ASN A 53 -32.82 6.12 -6.96
N ARG A 54 -32.53 4.82 -6.83
CA ARG A 54 -32.59 4.13 -5.53
C ARG A 54 -31.54 4.67 -4.56
N GLY A 55 -30.32 4.96 -5.03
CA GLY A 55 -29.28 5.59 -4.21
C GLY A 55 -29.71 6.97 -3.71
N LEU A 56 -30.25 7.82 -4.58
CA LEU A 56 -30.79 9.13 -4.21
C LEU A 56 -31.96 9.04 -3.23
N GLU A 57 -32.86 8.09 -3.42
CA GLU A 57 -33.96 7.83 -2.49
C GLU A 57 -33.46 7.49 -1.10
N LYS A 58 -32.53 6.54 -1.00
CA LYS A 58 -31.93 6.18 0.28
C LYS A 58 -31.18 7.34 0.95
N LEU A 59 -30.45 8.15 0.18
CA LEU A 59 -29.76 9.33 0.71
C LEU A 59 -30.74 10.36 1.26
N LEU A 60 -31.83 10.65 0.54
CA LEU A 60 -32.84 11.61 0.96
C LEU A 60 -33.68 11.13 2.15
N ASP A 61 -33.91 9.82 2.24
CA ASP A 61 -34.68 9.21 3.32
C ASP A 61 -33.82 8.93 4.57
N ASN A 62 -32.50 9.04 4.45
CA ASN A 62 -31.55 8.83 5.55
C ASN A 62 -31.81 9.82 6.70
N GLY A 63 -31.92 9.29 7.93
CA GLY A 63 -32.19 10.09 9.13
C GLY A 63 -31.10 11.12 9.42
N PHE A 64 -29.82 10.76 9.28
CA PHE A 64 -28.70 11.69 9.46
C PHE A 64 -28.73 12.83 8.42
N PHE A 65 -29.04 12.53 7.16
CA PHE A 65 -29.16 13.56 6.12
C PHE A 65 -30.30 14.54 6.41
N ARG A 66 -31.45 14.04 6.88
CA ARG A 66 -32.61 14.88 7.22
C ARG A 66 -32.40 15.71 8.48
N GLU A 67 -31.80 15.13 9.51
CA GLU A 67 -31.73 15.73 10.85
C GLU A 67 -30.46 16.55 11.08
N SER A 68 -29.30 16.08 10.62
CA SER A 68 -28.00 16.68 10.91
C SER A 68 -27.48 17.52 9.74
N VAL A 69 -27.70 17.07 8.49
CA VAL A 69 -27.25 17.77 7.28
C VAL A 69 -28.28 18.83 6.83
N GLY A 70 -29.58 18.56 7.01
CA GLY A 70 -30.68 19.45 6.61
C GLY A 70 -30.65 20.84 7.23
N GLY A 71 -30.03 21.01 8.40
CA GLY A 71 -29.87 22.32 9.05
C GLY A 71 -28.84 23.23 8.37
N CYS A 72 -27.77 22.66 7.82
CA CYS A 72 -26.68 23.40 7.18
C CYS A 72 -26.81 23.44 5.65
N TYR A 73 -27.52 22.48 5.04
CA TYR A 73 -27.46 22.21 3.59
C TYR A 73 -28.82 21.98 2.94
N LYS A 74 -29.84 22.77 3.34
CA LYS A 74 -31.14 22.84 2.65
C LYS A 74 -30.99 22.93 1.13
N LYS A 75 -29.98 23.67 0.64
CA LYS A 75 -29.68 23.83 -0.78
C LYS A 75 -29.30 22.51 -1.47
N HIS A 76 -28.48 21.67 -0.84
CA HIS A 76 -28.08 20.38 -1.40
C HIS A 76 -29.23 19.36 -1.35
N GLN A 77 -29.99 19.35 -0.25
CA GLN A 77 -31.20 18.51 -0.15
C GLN A 77 -32.24 18.86 -1.22
N GLN A 78 -32.49 20.16 -1.44
CA GLN A 78 -33.36 20.64 -2.52
C GLN A 78 -32.83 20.25 -3.89
N LYS A 79 -31.55 20.49 -4.17
CA LYS A 79 -30.89 20.11 -5.43
C LYS A 79 -30.98 18.61 -5.71
N LEU A 80 -30.72 17.75 -4.71
CA LEU A 80 -30.86 16.30 -4.86
C LEU A 80 -32.33 15.87 -5.05
N ALA A 81 -33.29 16.54 -4.39
CA ALA A 81 -34.71 16.26 -4.57
C ALA A 81 -35.20 16.64 -5.98
N GLU A 82 -34.75 17.77 -6.52
CA GLU A 82 -35.00 18.20 -7.90
C GLU A 82 -34.42 17.23 -8.91
N ILE A 83 -33.14 16.84 -8.75
CA ILE A 83 -32.49 15.85 -9.61
C ILE A 83 -33.20 14.49 -9.52
N ARG A 84 -33.63 14.06 -8.33
CA ARG A 84 -34.42 12.82 -8.17
C ARG A 84 -35.76 12.92 -8.89
N LYS A 85 -36.41 14.09 -8.92
CA LYS A 85 -37.66 14.30 -9.65
C LYS A 85 -37.43 14.13 -11.15
N GLU A 86 -36.43 14.81 -11.71
CA GLU A 86 -36.04 14.68 -13.11
C GLU A 86 -35.69 13.22 -13.48
N LEU A 87 -34.89 12.55 -12.64
CA LEU A 87 -34.52 11.16 -12.85
C LEU A 87 -35.73 10.21 -12.80
N ARG A 88 -36.71 10.47 -11.93
CA ARG A 88 -37.96 9.70 -11.88
C ARG A 88 -38.79 9.88 -13.14
N ASP A 89 -38.86 11.10 -13.67
CA ASP A 89 -39.57 11.38 -14.92
C ASP A 89 -38.92 10.62 -16.09
N ILE A 90 -37.58 10.64 -16.18
CA ILE A 90 -36.82 9.89 -17.18
C ILE A 90 -37.00 8.38 -17.04
N ILE A 91 -36.96 7.84 -15.81
CA ILE A 91 -37.22 6.40 -15.58
C ILE A 91 -38.64 6.03 -15.98
N THR A 92 -39.61 6.91 -15.75
CA THR A 92 -41.01 6.69 -16.13
C THR A 92 -41.15 6.69 -17.65
N GLN A 93 -40.52 7.63 -18.35
CA GLN A 93 -40.46 7.64 -19.82
C GLN A 93 -39.75 6.40 -20.37
N LYS A 94 -38.64 5.98 -19.76
CA LYS A 94 -37.92 4.75 -20.12
C LYS A 94 -38.80 3.52 -19.97
N LYS A 95 -39.56 3.41 -18.88
CA LYS A 95 -40.52 2.30 -18.67
C LYS A 95 -41.62 2.31 -19.73
N LYS A 96 -42.15 3.49 -20.09
CA LYS A 96 -43.13 3.64 -21.16
C LYS A 96 -42.54 3.21 -22.51
N PHE A 97 -41.36 3.73 -22.86
CA PHE A 97 -40.64 3.36 -24.08
C PHE A 97 -40.40 1.86 -24.18
N LYS A 98 -39.96 1.20 -23.10
CA LYS A 98 -39.81 -0.26 -23.07
C LYS A 98 -41.10 -0.98 -23.35
N LYS A 99 -42.20 -0.53 -22.74
CA LYS A 99 -43.53 -1.13 -22.95
C LYS A 99 -43.97 -0.97 -24.41
N ASP A 100 -43.83 0.24 -24.96
CA ASP A 100 -44.22 0.55 -26.34
C ASP A 100 -43.34 -0.22 -27.35
N PHE A 101 -42.03 -0.30 -27.10
CA PHE A 101 -41.08 -1.05 -27.92
C PHE A 101 -41.36 -2.56 -27.90
N ARG A 102 -41.65 -3.13 -26.73
CA ARG A 102 -42.07 -4.53 -26.62
C ARG A 102 -43.32 -4.77 -27.46
N ASN A 103 -44.37 -3.95 -27.26
CA ASN A 103 -45.62 -4.09 -28.01
C ASN A 103 -45.38 -4.04 -29.52
N GLY A 104 -44.62 -3.05 -30.01
CA GLY A 104 -44.30 -2.93 -31.43
C GLY A 104 -43.45 -4.10 -31.98
N TYR A 105 -42.46 -4.58 -31.20
CA TYR A 105 -41.68 -5.75 -31.59
C TYR A 105 -42.55 -7.00 -31.69
N TYR A 106 -43.46 -7.21 -30.73
CA TYR A 106 -44.39 -8.34 -30.77
C TYR A 106 -45.38 -8.22 -31.93
N GLU A 107 -45.96 -7.05 -32.19
CA GLU A 107 -46.83 -6.81 -33.36
C GLU A 107 -46.10 -7.13 -34.68
N PHE A 108 -44.86 -6.65 -34.82
CA PHE A 108 -44.04 -6.92 -36.00
C PHE A 108 -43.67 -8.41 -36.14
N PHE A 109 -43.31 -9.07 -35.04
CA PHE A 109 -42.98 -10.49 -35.03
C PHE A 109 -44.21 -11.36 -35.37
N MET A 110 -45.38 -11.01 -34.83
CA MET A 110 -46.65 -11.68 -35.13
C MET A 110 -47.03 -11.50 -36.60
N PHE A 111 -46.83 -10.30 -37.16
CA PHE A 111 -47.03 -10.03 -38.59
C PHE A 111 -46.11 -10.89 -39.48
N LEU A 112 -44.82 -10.97 -39.17
CA LEU A 112 -43.86 -11.76 -39.96
C LEU A 112 -44.05 -13.28 -39.86
N SER A 113 -44.57 -13.77 -38.73
CA SER A 113 -44.76 -15.21 -38.49
C SER A 113 -46.06 -15.77 -39.09
N GLY A 114 -46.93 -14.91 -39.66
CA GLY A 114 -48.18 -15.35 -40.30
C GLY A 114 -49.18 -16.01 -39.35
N ALA A 115 -48.96 -15.88 -38.04
CA ALA A 115 -49.75 -16.53 -37.01
C ALA A 115 -50.99 -15.68 -36.68
N GLU A 116 -52.03 -15.74 -37.51
CA GLU A 116 -53.26 -14.95 -37.33
C GLU A 116 -54.05 -15.28 -36.05
N ASN A 117 -53.72 -16.37 -35.32
CA ASN A 117 -54.55 -16.86 -34.20
C ASN A 117 -53.81 -17.24 -32.92
N CYS A 118 -52.57 -16.80 -32.72
CA CYS A 118 -51.92 -16.92 -31.41
C CYS A 118 -51.82 -15.53 -30.79
N ALA A 119 -52.56 -15.27 -29.71
CA ALA A 119 -52.27 -14.15 -28.82
C ALA A 119 -51.44 -14.68 -27.64
N PRO A 120 -50.12 -14.94 -27.78
CA PRO A 120 -49.30 -15.06 -26.60
C PRO A 120 -49.25 -13.67 -25.97
N ASN A 121 -49.69 -13.58 -24.72
CA ASN A 121 -49.48 -12.37 -23.92
C ASN A 121 -47.99 -12.00 -24.03
N PRO A 122 -47.63 -10.77 -24.46
CA PRO A 122 -46.23 -10.35 -24.58
C PRO A 122 -45.47 -10.47 -23.25
N GLU A 123 -46.20 -10.53 -22.13
CA GLU A 123 -45.61 -10.79 -20.82
C GLU A 123 -45.24 -12.26 -20.55
N SER A 124 -45.73 -13.23 -21.32
CA SER A 124 -45.50 -14.67 -21.09
C SER A 124 -44.58 -15.34 -22.12
N ALA A 125 -44.04 -14.62 -23.10
CA ALA A 125 -43.24 -15.24 -24.16
C ALA A 125 -41.80 -15.56 -23.70
N PRO A 126 -41.19 -16.69 -24.12
CA PRO A 126 -39.79 -17.03 -23.81
C PRO A 126 -38.76 -16.01 -24.31
N SER A 127 -39.08 -15.31 -25.40
CA SER A 127 -38.26 -14.23 -25.98
C SER A 127 -38.19 -12.96 -25.13
N ARG A 128 -39.05 -12.85 -24.10
CA ARG A 128 -39.14 -11.68 -23.22
C ARG A 128 -37.83 -11.37 -22.52
N ILE A 129 -37.11 -12.39 -22.04
CA ILE A 129 -35.86 -12.17 -21.28
C ILE A 129 -34.79 -11.54 -22.18
N VAL A 130 -34.61 -12.09 -23.38
CA VAL A 130 -33.63 -11.60 -24.36
C VAL A 130 -34.00 -10.20 -24.86
N LEU A 131 -35.29 -9.96 -25.13
CA LEU A 131 -35.79 -8.64 -25.52
C LEU A 131 -35.66 -7.63 -24.39
N ASP A 132 -35.90 -8.04 -23.14
CA ASP A 132 -35.77 -7.18 -21.96
C ASP A 132 -34.33 -6.77 -21.70
N ASP A 133 -33.38 -7.68 -21.87
CA ASP A 133 -31.95 -7.37 -21.74
C ASP A 133 -31.47 -6.43 -22.85
N PHE A 134 -31.84 -6.69 -24.11
CA PHE A 134 -31.53 -5.81 -25.23
C PHE A 134 -32.15 -4.41 -25.06
N THR A 135 -33.45 -4.37 -24.72
CA THR A 135 -34.18 -3.11 -24.53
C THR A 135 -33.68 -2.39 -23.29
N GLU A 136 -33.27 -3.08 -22.22
CA GLU A 136 -32.63 -2.47 -21.05
C GLU A 136 -31.35 -1.75 -21.44
N HIS A 137 -30.44 -2.40 -22.18
CA HIS A 137 -29.19 -1.79 -22.61
C HIS A 137 -29.45 -0.56 -23.49
N TYR A 138 -30.22 -0.73 -24.57
CA TYR A 138 -30.52 0.33 -25.54
C TYR A 138 -31.27 1.50 -24.91
N SER A 139 -32.33 1.22 -24.14
CA SER A 139 -33.07 2.29 -23.46
C SER A 139 -32.26 2.94 -22.35
N ASN A 140 -31.29 2.27 -21.73
CA ASN A 140 -30.44 2.96 -20.77
C ASN A 140 -29.54 3.96 -21.50
N GLU A 141 -28.92 3.61 -22.63
CA GLU A 141 -28.09 4.53 -23.40
C GLU A 141 -28.88 5.73 -23.95
N VAL A 142 -30.04 5.50 -24.57
CA VAL A 142 -30.90 6.56 -25.12
C VAL A 142 -31.32 7.56 -24.05
N PHE A 143 -31.76 7.06 -22.88
CA PHE A 143 -32.26 7.93 -21.81
C PHE A 143 -31.15 8.52 -20.94
N LEU A 144 -29.97 7.89 -20.88
CA LEU A 144 -28.78 8.49 -20.25
C LEU A 144 -28.31 9.73 -21.01
N ASN A 145 -28.38 9.73 -22.35
CA ASN A 145 -28.03 10.91 -23.15
C ASN A 145 -28.96 12.11 -22.88
N ASN A 146 -30.17 11.86 -22.37
CA ASN A 146 -31.14 12.89 -22.01
C ASN A 146 -31.09 13.29 -20.52
N PHE A 147 -30.27 12.63 -19.70
CA PHE A 147 -30.09 12.97 -18.30
C PHE A 147 -28.72 13.60 -18.09
N CYS A 148 -28.69 14.83 -17.56
CA CYS A 148 -27.43 15.49 -17.28
C CYS A 148 -26.80 14.88 -16.01
N ILE A 149 -25.88 13.92 -16.19
CA ILE A 149 -25.12 13.29 -15.10
C ILE A 149 -24.21 14.29 -14.35
N PRO A 150 -23.51 15.24 -15.01
CA PRO A 150 -22.54 16.11 -14.31
C PRO A 150 -23.12 16.91 -13.13
N PRO A 151 -24.32 17.53 -13.20
CA PRO A 151 -24.95 18.17 -12.04
C PRO A 151 -25.16 17.26 -10.83
N LEU A 152 -25.56 16.00 -11.06
CA LEU A 152 -25.72 14.99 -10.00
C LEU A 152 -24.37 14.59 -9.43
N LYS A 153 -23.39 14.33 -10.31
CA LYS A 153 -22.03 13.99 -9.89
C LYS A 153 -21.42 15.09 -9.03
N ASN A 154 -21.47 16.34 -9.48
CA ASN A 154 -20.97 17.48 -8.72
C ASN A 154 -21.70 17.63 -7.38
N ALA A 155 -23.03 17.49 -7.34
CA ALA A 155 -23.76 17.57 -6.08
C ALA A 155 -23.38 16.45 -5.09
N VAL A 156 -23.11 15.23 -5.58
CA VAL A 156 -22.68 14.09 -4.75
C VAL A 156 -21.24 14.27 -4.29
N ASP A 157 -20.35 14.71 -5.16
CA ASP A 157 -18.95 15.01 -4.83
C ASP A 157 -18.88 16.17 -3.81
N ASP A 158 -19.62 17.27 -4.00
CA ASP A 158 -19.71 18.39 -3.05
C ASP A 158 -20.12 17.91 -1.64
N ILE A 159 -21.18 17.10 -1.55
CA ILE A 159 -21.68 16.56 -0.27
C ILE A 159 -20.64 15.61 0.35
N TYR A 160 -19.96 14.82 -0.47
CA TYR A 160 -18.95 13.88 -0.01
C TYR A 160 -17.75 14.62 0.58
N ASP A 161 -17.19 15.57 -0.17
CA ASP A 161 -16.05 16.38 0.25
C ASP A 161 -16.37 17.15 1.54
N GLU A 162 -17.60 17.64 1.67
CA GLU A 162 -18.06 18.34 2.85
C GLU A 162 -18.27 17.44 4.07
N VAL A 163 -19.00 16.34 3.95
CA VAL A 163 -19.29 15.42 5.08
C VAL A 163 -18.03 14.71 5.57
N THR A 164 -17.01 14.59 4.71
CA THR A 164 -15.69 14.05 5.04
C THR A 164 -14.69 15.12 5.50
N SER A 165 -15.06 16.40 5.44
CA SER A 165 -14.19 17.50 5.91
C SER A 165 -14.06 17.52 7.43
N GLU A 166 -12.88 17.93 7.90
CA GLU A 166 -12.59 18.11 9.33
C GLU A 166 -13.50 19.18 9.97
N ALA A 167 -13.77 20.27 9.24
CA ALA A 167 -14.66 21.34 9.70
C ALA A 167 -16.09 20.85 9.94
N PHE A 168 -16.62 19.98 9.06
CA PHE A 168 -17.93 19.38 9.27
C PHE A 168 -17.92 18.42 10.46
N LEU A 169 -16.87 17.59 10.58
CA LEU A 169 -16.71 16.65 11.69
C LEU A 169 -16.74 17.37 13.05
N ASP A 170 -15.99 18.46 13.19
CA ASP A 170 -15.94 19.25 14.41
C ASP A 170 -17.31 19.83 14.77
N LYS A 171 -17.97 20.47 13.80
CA LYS A 171 -19.31 21.03 13.98
C LYS A 171 -20.35 19.95 14.34
N TYR A 172 -20.26 18.79 13.71
CA TYR A 172 -21.17 17.67 13.99
C TYR A 172 -20.96 17.09 15.39
N LEU A 173 -19.71 16.95 15.83
CA LEU A 173 -19.37 16.54 17.20
C LEU A 173 -19.91 17.55 18.24
N GLU A 174 -19.76 18.85 18.00
CA GLU A 174 -20.34 19.89 18.86
C GLU A 174 -21.87 19.80 18.93
N GLU A 175 -22.54 19.53 17.81
CA GLU A 175 -24.00 19.36 17.77
C GLU A 175 -24.45 18.11 18.56
N LEU A 176 -23.75 16.98 18.38
CA LEU A 176 -24.02 15.74 19.12
C LEU A 176 -23.83 15.94 20.62
N TYR A 177 -22.75 16.62 21.03
CA TYR A 177 -22.51 16.96 22.42
C TYR A 177 -23.58 17.88 22.98
N GLY A 178 -24.02 18.89 22.22
CA GLY A 178 -25.12 19.77 22.61
C GLY A 178 -26.47 19.04 22.74
N LYS A 179 -26.72 18.00 21.93
CA LYS A 179 -27.89 17.11 22.08
C LYS A 179 -27.77 16.26 23.35
N LEU A 180 -26.60 15.67 23.60
CA LEU A 180 -26.32 14.86 24.79
C LEU A 180 -26.48 15.69 26.08
N SER A 181 -25.85 16.87 26.14
CA SER A 181 -25.91 17.75 27.30
C SER A 181 -27.34 18.19 27.62
N ARG A 182 -28.18 18.45 26.61
CA ARG A 182 -29.60 18.77 26.80
C ARG A 182 -30.38 17.57 27.34
N GLU A 183 -30.17 16.38 26.78
CA GLU A 183 -30.86 15.17 27.20
C GLU A 183 -30.54 14.80 28.66
N LEU A 184 -29.29 14.98 29.07
CA LEU A 184 -28.83 14.71 30.44
C LEU A 184 -29.35 15.70 31.48
N LYS A 185 -29.84 16.88 31.06
CA LYS A 185 -30.44 17.89 31.94
C LYS A 185 -31.95 17.71 32.10
N LEU A 186 -32.57 16.75 31.41
CA LEU A 186 -34.00 16.47 31.56
C LEU A 186 -34.29 15.73 32.86
N GLU A 187 -35.42 16.04 33.51
CA GLU A 187 -35.90 15.31 34.69
C GLU A 187 -36.22 13.84 34.37
N ILE A 188 -36.67 13.58 33.15
CA ILE A 188 -36.92 12.25 32.59
C ILE A 188 -36.06 12.12 31.34
N TYR A 189 -35.08 11.22 31.38
CA TYR A 189 -34.13 10.99 30.29
C TYR A 189 -34.38 9.65 29.60
N SER A 190 -34.08 9.57 28.29
CA SER A 190 -34.10 8.32 27.54
C SER A 190 -32.69 7.70 27.51
N VAL A 191 -32.52 6.57 28.19
CA VAL A 191 -31.26 5.80 28.16
C VAL A 191 -30.92 5.37 26.72
N GLU A 192 -31.91 4.94 25.94
CA GLU A 192 -31.71 4.56 24.54
C GLU A 192 -31.15 5.73 23.71
N ARG A 193 -31.70 6.93 23.91
CA ARG A 193 -31.26 8.13 23.20
C ARG A 193 -29.86 8.58 23.62
N ILE A 194 -29.57 8.55 24.92
CA ILE A 194 -28.24 8.83 25.46
C ILE A 194 -27.22 7.86 24.88
N ASN A 195 -27.51 6.56 24.89
CA ASN A 195 -26.63 5.53 24.36
C ASN A 195 -26.39 5.71 22.86
N GLY A 196 -27.43 6.06 22.10
CA GLY A 196 -27.32 6.39 20.68
C GLY A 196 -26.40 7.59 20.43
N LEU A 197 -26.52 8.66 21.23
CA LEU A 197 -25.66 9.85 21.12
C LEU A 197 -24.21 9.54 21.51
N LEU A 198 -23.97 8.86 22.62
CA LEU A 198 -22.63 8.46 23.05
C LEU A 198 -21.95 7.58 21.99
N LYS A 199 -22.69 6.62 21.42
CA LYS A 199 -22.18 5.74 20.36
C LYS A 199 -21.76 6.53 19.13
N GLU A 200 -22.58 7.48 18.69
CA GLU A 200 -22.26 8.31 17.52
C GLU A 200 -21.05 9.23 17.81
N ILE A 201 -20.99 9.84 19.00
CA ILE A 201 -19.83 10.65 19.43
C ILE A 201 -18.55 9.82 19.43
N LEU A 202 -18.57 8.60 19.99
CA LEU A 202 -17.43 7.69 19.99
C LEU A 202 -16.94 7.37 18.59
N ILE A 203 -17.86 7.08 17.65
CA ILE A 203 -17.52 6.79 16.26
C ILE A 203 -16.82 7.98 15.61
N GLU A 204 -17.38 9.18 15.80
CA GLU A 204 -16.85 10.38 15.18
C GLU A 204 -15.53 10.83 15.83
N LEU A 205 -15.31 10.60 17.13
CA LEU A 205 -14.00 10.80 17.78
C LEU A 205 -12.95 9.80 17.26
N LEU A 206 -13.30 8.54 17.04
CA LEU A 206 -12.40 7.57 16.41
C LEU A 206 -12.03 8.00 14.98
N LYS A 207 -13.00 8.49 14.20
CA LYS A 207 -12.75 9.07 12.86
C LYS A 207 -11.89 10.32 12.91
N LYS A 208 -12.08 11.18 13.92
CA LYS A 208 -11.25 12.37 14.17
C LYS A 208 -9.79 12.01 14.42
N GLY A 209 -9.52 10.78 14.88
CA GLY A 209 -8.18 10.21 15.00
C GLY A 209 -7.78 9.86 16.43
N PHE A 210 -8.74 9.82 17.35
CA PHE A 210 -8.53 9.22 18.68
C PHE A 210 -8.43 7.69 18.55
N VAL A 211 -7.65 7.07 19.42
CA VAL A 211 -7.62 5.60 19.55
C VAL A 211 -8.49 5.18 20.73
N LYS A 212 -9.03 3.95 20.71
CA LYS A 212 -9.94 3.46 21.78
C LYS A 212 -9.37 3.63 23.20
N LYS A 213 -8.05 3.50 23.36
CA LYS A 213 -7.35 3.69 24.65
C LYS A 213 -7.27 5.16 25.10
N ASP A 214 -7.25 6.12 24.18
CA ASP A 214 -7.31 7.55 24.53
C ASP A 214 -8.73 7.95 24.95
N LEU A 215 -9.74 7.26 24.41
CA LEU A 215 -11.15 7.46 24.73
C LEU A 215 -11.60 6.72 26.00
N SER A 216 -10.79 5.79 26.52
CA SER A 216 -11.20 5.05 27.72
C SER A 216 -11.21 5.98 28.92
N LEU A 217 -12.35 6.07 29.59
CA LEU A 217 -12.51 6.86 30.80
C LEU A 217 -11.92 6.05 31.96
N ASN A 218 -10.62 5.77 31.96
CA ASN A 218 -10.02 4.93 33.00
C ASN A 218 -10.28 5.53 34.39
N SER A 219 -10.90 4.75 35.27
CA SER A 219 -10.96 5.04 36.70
C SER A 219 -9.55 4.94 37.25
N THR A 220 -8.86 6.07 37.35
CA THR A 220 -7.61 6.13 38.11
C THR A 220 -7.93 5.79 39.55
N SER A 221 -7.51 4.59 39.97
CA SER A 221 -7.58 4.03 41.33
C SER A 221 -8.97 3.75 41.91
N LYS A 222 -9.09 2.56 42.50
CA LYS A 222 -10.27 2.01 43.18
C LYS A 222 -10.85 3.00 44.22
N SER A 223 -11.92 3.72 43.91
CA SER A 223 -13.08 3.95 44.81
C SER A 223 -14.05 5.09 44.44
N GLN A 224 -13.80 5.93 43.41
CA GLN A 224 -14.75 7.02 43.10
C GLN A 224 -15.01 7.18 41.60
N THR A 225 -16.25 6.93 41.19
CA THR A 225 -16.76 7.30 39.86
C THR A 225 -16.63 8.83 39.71
N PRO A 226 -15.92 9.35 38.69
CA PRO A 226 -15.78 10.79 38.47
C PRO A 226 -17.16 11.44 38.35
N SER A 227 -17.37 12.64 38.89
CA SER A 227 -18.66 13.36 38.77
C SER A 227 -19.07 13.55 37.31
N LEU A 228 -20.39 13.56 37.04
CA LEU A 228 -20.96 13.78 35.70
C LEU A 228 -20.36 15.02 35.00
N ASP A 229 -20.25 16.15 35.71
CA ASP A 229 -19.70 17.39 35.16
C ASP A 229 -18.24 17.25 34.71
N SER A 230 -17.41 16.55 35.50
CA SER A 230 -16.02 16.27 35.13
C SER A 230 -15.92 15.35 33.89
N GLN A 231 -16.83 14.39 33.73
CA GLN A 231 -16.86 13.54 32.55
C GLN A 231 -17.33 14.30 31.31
N LEU A 232 -18.36 15.14 31.45
CA LEU A 232 -18.84 16.01 30.38
C LEU A 232 -17.80 17.05 29.97
N GLN A 233 -17.03 17.58 30.92
CA GLN A 233 -15.92 18.47 30.63
C GLN A 233 -14.81 17.76 29.86
N LYS A 234 -14.41 16.55 30.30
CA LYS A 234 -13.43 15.74 29.54
C LYS A 234 -13.90 15.44 28.13
N LEU A 235 -15.19 15.15 27.94
CA LEU A 235 -15.75 14.91 26.62
C LEU A 235 -15.75 16.18 25.76
N ASP A 236 -16.10 17.34 26.33
CA ASP A 236 -16.00 18.63 25.65
C ASP A 236 -14.55 18.94 25.25
N ASP A 237 -13.59 18.70 26.16
CA ASP A 237 -12.16 18.86 25.91
C ASP A 237 -11.67 17.94 24.78
N MET A 238 -12.16 16.70 24.69
CA MET A 238 -11.85 15.78 23.58
C MET A 238 -12.44 16.26 22.25
N ILE A 239 -13.67 16.77 22.27
CA ILE A 239 -14.37 17.24 21.08
C ILE A 239 -13.72 18.52 20.53
N ARG A 240 -13.40 19.48 21.40
CA ARG A 240 -12.78 20.77 21.06
C ARG A 240 -11.26 20.69 20.96
N GLY A 241 -10.66 19.62 21.48
CA GLY A 241 -9.22 19.42 21.46
C GLY A 241 -8.67 19.39 20.04
N SER A 242 -7.48 19.94 19.87
CA SER A 242 -6.66 19.78 18.67
C SER A 242 -5.61 18.70 18.90
N THR A 243 -5.02 18.21 17.81
CA THR A 243 -3.82 17.38 17.94
C THR A 243 -2.68 18.19 18.57
N SER A 244 -1.89 17.55 19.42
CA SER A 244 -0.58 18.08 19.83
C SER A 244 0.54 17.41 19.04
N LYS A 245 1.68 18.09 18.98
CA LYS A 245 2.93 17.53 18.46
C LYS A 245 3.63 16.66 19.52
N TRP A 246 3.89 15.41 19.18
CA TRP A 246 4.56 14.43 20.04
C TRP A 246 5.83 13.91 19.37
N ALA A 247 6.91 13.79 20.13
CA ALA A 247 8.09 13.02 19.74
C ALA A 247 7.99 11.61 20.34
N VAL A 248 8.13 10.60 19.48
CA VAL A 248 8.23 9.19 19.85
C VAL A 248 9.67 8.75 19.68
N ILE A 249 10.31 8.38 20.78
CA ILE A 249 11.74 8.07 20.82
C ILE A 249 11.91 6.63 21.27
N VAL A 250 12.61 5.83 20.48
CA VAL A 250 12.77 4.38 20.65
C VAL A 250 14.26 4.05 20.53
N SER A 251 14.75 3.10 21.33
CA SER A 251 16.09 2.55 21.16
C SER A 251 16.05 1.35 20.22
N MET A 252 17.01 1.24 19.29
CA MET A 252 17.15 0.09 18.40
C MET A 252 18.54 -0.53 18.53
N ASP A 253 18.60 -1.86 18.62
CA ASP A 253 19.86 -2.59 18.82
C ASP A 253 20.45 -3.17 17.53
N ASN A 254 19.65 -3.27 16.45
CA ASN A 254 19.98 -4.00 15.22
C ASN A 254 20.43 -3.10 14.06
N ILE A 255 21.02 -1.94 14.37
CA ILE A 255 21.47 -0.96 13.39
C ILE A 255 22.96 -0.67 13.63
N GLU A 256 23.72 -0.34 12.60
CA GLU A 256 25.12 0.08 12.67
C GLU A 256 25.33 1.26 11.72
N PHE A 257 25.95 2.34 12.20
CA PHE A 257 26.27 3.49 11.36
C PHE A 257 27.66 3.35 10.73
N LYS A 258 27.80 3.81 9.48
CA LYS A 258 29.10 3.90 8.80
C LYS A 258 29.34 5.31 8.29
N GLY A 259 30.26 6.01 8.95
CA GLY A 259 30.77 7.31 8.46
C GLY A 259 29.85 8.51 8.71
N VAL A 260 28.72 8.32 9.38
CA VAL A 260 27.76 9.37 9.78
C VAL A 260 27.25 9.08 11.19
N ASN A 261 26.89 10.12 11.96
CA ASN A 261 26.38 9.96 13.34
C ASN A 261 24.86 10.20 13.45
N GLU A 262 24.27 10.73 12.39
CA GLU A 262 22.84 11.03 12.28
C GLU A 262 22.38 10.69 10.88
N TYR A 263 21.16 10.18 10.76
CA TYR A 263 20.63 9.70 9.49
C TYR A 263 19.11 9.84 9.44
N LYS A 264 18.56 10.34 8.34
CA LYS A 264 17.12 10.59 8.20
C LYS A 264 16.53 9.80 7.03
N ILE A 265 15.47 9.05 7.30
CA ILE A 265 14.70 8.32 6.30
C ILE A 265 13.25 8.78 6.41
N GLY A 266 12.78 9.52 5.41
CA GLY A 266 11.49 10.21 5.46
C GLY A 266 11.33 11.07 6.71
N LYS A 267 10.33 10.73 7.55
CA LYS A 267 10.05 11.42 8.82
C LYS A 267 10.82 10.90 10.02
N VAL A 268 11.54 9.80 9.88
CA VAL A 268 12.22 9.11 10.98
C VAL A 268 13.69 9.51 11.01
N GLU A 269 14.17 9.92 12.17
CA GLU A 269 15.55 10.31 12.42
C GLU A 269 16.24 9.25 13.27
N PHE A 270 17.41 8.81 12.84
CA PHE A 270 18.27 7.85 13.50
C PHE A 270 19.52 8.57 14.00
N TYR A 271 19.91 8.27 15.23
CA TYR A 271 21.07 8.84 15.88
C TYR A 271 21.97 7.69 16.33
N ASP A 272 23.25 7.77 15.99
CA ASP A 272 24.25 6.81 16.43
C ASP A 272 24.46 6.90 17.96
N LYS A 273 25.22 5.94 18.49
CA LYS A 273 25.50 5.82 19.92
C LYS A 273 26.04 7.13 20.48
N ASN A 274 25.37 7.61 21.53
CA ASN A 274 25.72 8.84 22.24
C ASN A 274 25.65 10.12 21.38
N ALA A 275 25.07 10.08 20.17
CA ALA A 275 24.85 11.27 19.33
C ALA A 275 23.58 12.04 19.73
N TYR A 276 22.57 11.34 20.27
CA TYR A 276 21.31 11.96 20.67
C TYR A 276 21.44 12.90 21.88
N ASP A 277 21.02 14.16 21.73
CA ASP A 277 20.97 15.11 22.83
C ASP A 277 19.73 14.93 23.71
N CYS A 278 19.89 14.21 24.82
CA CYS A 278 18.83 13.99 25.80
C CYS A 278 18.66 15.12 26.84
N SER A 279 19.41 16.23 26.75
CA SER A 279 19.36 17.33 27.74
C SER A 279 17.95 17.88 27.96
N LYS A 280 17.21 18.11 26.86
CA LYS A 280 15.83 18.59 26.89
C LYS A 280 14.88 17.66 27.64
N LEU A 281 15.10 16.35 27.59
CA LEU A 281 14.29 15.35 28.32
C LEU A 281 14.61 15.38 29.82
N ILE A 282 15.88 15.54 30.18
CA ILE A 282 16.34 15.67 31.56
C ILE A 282 15.78 16.96 32.20
N ASP A 283 15.77 18.05 31.44
CA ASP A 283 15.18 19.32 31.86
C ASP A 283 13.66 19.19 32.08
N ALA A 284 12.96 18.54 31.15
CA ALA A 284 11.53 18.27 31.28
C ALA A 284 11.20 17.51 32.57
N ILE A 285 11.97 16.49 32.95
CA ILE A 285 11.79 15.77 34.23
C ILE A 285 11.96 16.71 35.43
N SER A 286 12.97 17.58 35.38
CA SER A 286 13.30 18.49 36.48
C SER A 286 12.15 19.45 36.78
N THR A 287 11.41 19.86 35.74
CA THR A 287 10.28 20.80 35.84
C THR A 287 8.97 20.18 36.33
N LEU A 288 8.86 18.86 36.46
CA LEU A 288 7.61 18.20 36.87
C LEU A 288 7.25 18.53 38.34
N PRO A 289 6.10 19.18 38.63
CA PRO A 289 5.79 19.69 39.96
C PRO A 289 5.28 18.62 40.95
N TYR A 290 4.88 17.45 40.46
CA TYR A 290 4.18 16.41 41.24
C TYR A 290 5.06 15.21 41.63
N LYS A 291 6.37 15.25 41.38
CA LYS A 291 7.33 14.19 41.72
C LYS A 291 8.33 14.66 42.77
N THR A 292 8.66 13.80 43.72
CA THR A 292 9.76 14.06 44.68
C THR A 292 11.10 14.08 43.96
N GLU A 293 12.10 14.76 44.53
CA GLU A 293 13.44 14.86 43.92
C GLU A 293 14.11 13.49 43.74
N GLU A 294 13.84 12.55 44.65
CA GLU A 294 14.29 11.17 44.54
C GLU A 294 13.70 10.47 43.30
N VAL A 295 12.40 10.64 43.04
CA VAL A 295 11.74 10.07 41.85
C VAL A 295 12.26 10.74 40.58
N LYS A 296 12.48 12.06 40.60
CA LYS A 296 13.08 12.78 39.47
C LYS A 296 14.48 12.26 39.15
N ASN A 297 15.35 12.10 40.15
CA ASN A 297 16.71 11.60 39.96
C ASN A 297 16.74 10.16 39.45
N LYS A 298 15.82 9.31 39.91
CA LYS A 298 15.64 7.94 39.41
C LYS A 298 15.23 7.94 37.94
N ASP A 299 14.28 8.79 37.54
CA ASP A 299 13.83 8.91 36.15
C ASP A 299 14.93 9.49 35.25
N LYS A 300 15.69 10.50 35.70
CA LYS A 300 16.87 11.02 34.98
C LYS A 300 17.90 9.92 34.71
N SER A 301 18.24 9.14 35.74
CA SER A 301 19.21 8.04 35.62
C SER A 301 18.74 6.97 34.64
N ARG A 302 17.43 6.68 34.62
CA ARG A 302 16.82 5.74 33.66
C ARG A 302 16.89 6.26 32.23
N ILE A 303 16.58 7.54 32.01
CA ILE A 303 16.72 8.20 30.71
C ILE A 303 18.17 8.10 30.21
N ILE A 304 19.14 8.47 31.03
CA ILE A 304 20.55 8.40 30.66
C ILE A 304 20.94 6.96 30.26
N ASN A 305 20.50 5.97 31.04
CA ASN A 305 20.75 4.55 30.73
C ASN A 305 20.02 4.05 29.47
N PHE A 306 18.88 4.62 29.11
CA PHE A 306 18.17 4.31 27.87
C PHE A 306 18.95 4.77 26.64
N PHE A 307 19.59 5.93 26.74
CA PHE A 307 20.37 6.52 25.65
C PHE A 307 21.80 5.95 25.54
N LYS A 308 22.35 5.48 26.66
CA LYS A 308 23.74 5.04 26.74
C LYS A 308 24.03 3.87 25.80
N ASP A 309 24.98 4.08 24.89
CA ASP A 309 25.52 3.07 23.96
C ASP A 309 24.46 2.42 23.04
N LYS A 310 23.29 3.06 22.90
CA LYS A 310 22.19 2.61 22.03
C LYS A 310 22.02 3.53 20.83
N ILE A 311 21.53 2.97 19.73
CA ILE A 311 21.03 3.76 18.61
C ILE A 311 19.63 4.23 18.93
N ILE A 312 19.34 5.48 18.60
CA ILE A 312 18.10 6.14 18.93
C ILE A 312 17.36 6.47 17.66
N VAL A 313 16.07 6.21 17.68
CA VAL A 313 15.14 6.55 16.61
C VAL A 313 14.13 7.51 17.16
N GLU A 314 13.99 8.66 16.52
CA GLU A 314 13.00 9.67 16.84
C GLU A 314 12.06 9.91 15.65
N ILE A 315 10.78 10.09 15.95
CA ILE A 315 9.81 10.64 15.00
C ILE A 315 8.85 11.61 15.68
N GLU A 316 8.48 12.66 14.96
CA GLU A 316 7.44 13.59 15.39
C GLU A 316 6.10 13.28 14.71
N VAL A 317 5.04 13.16 15.52
CA VAL A 317 3.67 12.85 15.08
C VAL A 317 2.65 13.78 15.72
N ASN A 318 1.56 14.06 15.00
CA ASN A 318 0.42 14.79 15.53
C ASN A 318 -0.64 13.81 16.07
N ALA A 319 -0.97 13.92 17.35
CA ALA A 319 -1.93 13.06 18.01
C ALA A 319 -2.72 13.78 19.11
N TYR A 320 -3.97 13.36 19.30
CA TYR A 320 -4.86 13.88 20.35
C TYR A 320 -4.50 13.37 21.75
N GLY A 321 -3.86 12.21 21.84
CA GLY A 321 -3.52 11.58 23.09
C GLY A 321 -2.24 10.77 23.01
N ILE A 322 -1.81 10.31 24.17
CA ILE A 322 -0.58 9.55 24.35
C ILE A 322 -0.62 8.23 23.57
N ASN A 323 -1.75 7.51 23.57
CA ASN A 323 -1.83 6.22 22.90
C ASN A 323 -1.91 6.42 21.38
N GLY A 324 -2.58 7.47 20.91
CA GLY A 324 -2.55 7.86 19.51
C GLY A 324 -1.14 8.25 19.04
N ALA A 325 -0.37 8.95 19.89
CA ALA A 325 1.03 9.26 19.60
C ALA A 325 1.88 7.99 19.52
N GLU A 326 1.73 7.07 20.48
CA GLU A 326 2.34 5.73 20.49
C GLU A 326 2.04 5.02 19.16
N GLU A 327 0.76 4.80 18.85
CA GLU A 327 0.35 4.02 17.68
C GLU A 327 0.81 4.63 16.36
N LYS A 328 0.70 5.96 16.19
CA LYS A 328 1.16 6.64 14.97
C LYS A 328 2.68 6.63 14.86
N GLY A 329 3.41 6.92 15.95
CA GLY A 329 4.87 6.93 15.94
C GLY A 329 5.44 5.56 15.58
N PHE A 330 4.94 4.49 16.22
CA PHE A 330 5.35 3.14 15.87
C PHE A 330 4.99 2.75 14.44
N LEU A 331 3.81 3.12 13.95
CA LEU A 331 3.44 2.85 12.56
C LEU A 331 4.44 3.50 11.58
N GLU A 332 4.83 4.75 11.80
CA GLU A 332 5.78 5.45 10.92
C GLU A 332 7.21 4.88 11.04
N ILE A 333 7.66 4.50 12.24
CA ILE A 333 8.93 3.78 12.43
C ILE A 333 8.90 2.43 11.70
N SER A 334 7.80 1.67 11.82
CA SER A 334 7.63 0.36 11.20
C SER A 334 7.76 0.42 9.68
N LYS A 335 7.25 1.47 9.01
CA LYS A 335 7.41 1.66 7.56
C LYS A 335 8.88 1.71 7.15
N VAL A 336 9.69 2.49 7.87
CA VAL A 336 11.12 2.61 7.57
C VAL A 336 11.83 1.29 7.81
N ILE A 337 11.49 0.60 8.89
CA ILE A 337 11.99 -0.76 9.16
C ILE A 337 11.63 -1.72 8.04
N ASP A 338 10.41 -1.67 7.50
CA ASP A 338 10.00 -2.52 6.38
C ASP A 338 10.89 -2.29 5.14
N GLY A 339 11.21 -1.02 4.83
CA GLY A 339 12.13 -0.67 3.75
C GLY A 339 13.56 -1.18 4.00
N LEU A 340 14.07 -1.05 5.23
CA LEU A 340 15.38 -1.56 5.60
C LEU A 340 15.45 -3.10 5.51
N SER A 341 14.37 -3.81 5.86
CA SER A 341 14.26 -5.26 5.69
C SER A 341 14.25 -5.70 4.23
N LEU A 342 13.84 -4.83 3.30
CA LEU A 342 13.96 -5.07 1.86
C LEU A 342 15.38 -4.86 1.34
N TRP A 343 16.12 -3.89 1.90
CA TRP A 343 17.52 -3.63 1.54
C TRP A 343 18.40 -4.84 1.82
N GLU A 344 18.39 -5.32 3.06
CA GLU A 344 19.10 -6.52 3.52
C GLU A 344 18.11 -7.65 3.81
N GLY A 345 17.72 -8.40 2.77
CA GLY A 345 16.69 -9.44 2.83
C GLY A 345 16.98 -10.60 3.80
N ASP A 346 18.24 -10.78 4.19
CA ASP A 346 18.68 -11.81 5.15
C ASP A 346 18.73 -11.30 6.60
N VAL A 347 18.47 -10.01 6.83
CA VAL A 347 18.51 -9.41 8.16
C VAL A 347 17.10 -9.23 8.70
N MET A 348 16.82 -9.87 9.85
CA MET A 348 15.57 -9.63 10.54
C MET A 348 15.69 -8.36 11.39
N ILE A 349 14.96 -7.33 10.97
CA ILE A 349 14.78 -6.13 11.77
C ILE A 349 13.43 -6.26 12.47
N GLN A 350 13.46 -6.40 13.79
CA GLN A 350 12.25 -6.61 14.55
C GLN A 350 11.42 -5.32 14.62
N GLU A 351 10.12 -5.44 14.43
CA GLU A 351 9.18 -4.35 14.68
C GLU A 351 9.09 -4.08 16.19
N PRO A 352 9.27 -2.83 16.65
CA PRO A 352 9.27 -2.52 18.08
C PRO A 352 7.98 -2.97 18.80
N LYS A 353 6.83 -2.98 18.12
CA LYS A 353 5.52 -3.33 18.72
C LYS A 353 5.21 -4.84 18.75
N PHE A 354 5.94 -5.67 17.99
CA PHE A 354 5.75 -7.14 18.00
C PHE A 354 6.48 -7.83 19.15
N GLU A 355 7.38 -7.11 19.83
CA GLU A 355 7.83 -7.55 21.12
C GLU A 355 6.63 -7.54 22.09
N LYS A 356 6.54 -8.51 23.00
CA LYS A 356 5.67 -8.38 24.17
C LYS A 356 6.06 -7.16 25.05
N ILE A 357 7.13 -6.43 24.66
CA ILE A 357 8.10 -5.80 25.53
C ILE A 357 9.04 -4.86 24.71
N TYR A 358 8.92 -3.52 24.79
CA TYR A 358 9.87 -2.56 24.19
C TYR A 358 10.04 -1.30 25.07
N GLU A 359 11.18 -0.60 24.98
CA GLU A 359 11.45 0.66 25.71
C GLU A 359 11.25 1.87 24.79
N PHE A 360 10.44 2.84 25.21
CA PHE A 360 10.25 4.07 24.46
C PHE A 360 9.85 5.25 25.35
N ILE A 361 10.04 6.44 24.78
CA ILE A 361 9.73 7.72 25.38
C ILE A 361 8.74 8.46 24.49
N LEU A 362 7.70 9.02 25.11
CA LEU A 362 6.79 9.98 24.45
C LEU A 362 6.96 11.35 25.09
N LEU A 363 7.31 12.34 24.29
CA LEU A 363 7.43 13.73 24.71
C LEU A 363 6.43 14.58 23.93
N ASN A 364 5.48 15.19 24.63
CA ASN A 364 4.64 16.22 24.04
C ASN A 364 5.46 17.52 23.92
N ARG A 365 5.73 17.96 22.69
CA ARG A 365 6.59 19.12 22.39
C ARG A 365 5.98 20.45 22.84
N GLU A 366 4.66 20.52 22.96
CA GLU A 366 3.93 21.75 23.32
C GLU A 366 3.81 21.91 24.83
N SER A 367 3.43 20.84 25.53
CA SER A 367 3.20 20.86 26.98
C SER A 367 4.40 20.42 27.82
N GLY A 368 5.46 19.89 27.20
CA GLY A 368 6.61 19.31 27.89
C GLY A 368 6.30 18.02 28.65
N LYS A 369 5.08 17.47 28.53
CA LYS A 369 4.67 16.24 29.21
C LYS A 369 5.47 15.06 28.68
N LEU A 370 6.04 14.29 29.61
CA LEU A 370 6.90 13.15 29.34
C LEU A 370 6.26 11.87 29.87
N PHE A 371 6.26 10.84 29.04
CA PHE A 371 5.84 9.49 29.42
C PHE A 371 6.92 8.48 29.08
N LEU A 372 7.16 7.57 30.02
CA LEU A 372 8.18 6.54 29.95
C LEU A 372 7.51 5.18 30.10
N ARG A 373 7.73 4.26 29.15
CA ARG A 373 7.21 2.90 29.22
C ARG A 373 8.34 1.90 29.03
N TRP A 374 8.38 0.88 29.90
CA TRP A 374 9.48 -0.08 30.00
C TRP A 374 8.91 -1.49 30.07
N ASN A 375 9.51 -2.40 29.32
CA ASN A 375 9.47 -3.84 29.55
C ASN A 375 10.76 -4.45 28.98
N ARG A 376 11.25 -5.60 29.47
CA ARG A 376 12.49 -6.27 28.98
C ARG A 376 12.37 -7.75 28.57
N ASP A 377 12.84 -8.14 27.38
CA ASP A 377 13.36 -9.47 27.01
C ASP A 377 14.21 -9.37 25.72
N PRO A 378 15.55 -9.44 25.79
CA PRO A 378 16.40 -9.35 24.61
C PRO A 378 16.62 -10.73 23.99
N ARG A 379 16.20 -10.94 22.73
CA ARG A 379 16.69 -12.05 21.92
C ARG A 379 17.38 -11.54 20.67
N HIS A 380 18.51 -12.17 20.39
CA HIS A 380 19.55 -11.72 19.46
C HIS A 380 19.08 -11.74 18.01
N VAL A 381 19.35 -10.67 17.27
CA VAL A 381 19.30 -10.68 15.79
C VAL A 381 20.39 -9.78 15.19
N TRP A 382 20.68 -10.00 13.91
CA TRP A 382 21.75 -9.45 13.09
C TRP A 382 21.57 -7.94 12.80
N LYS A 383 22.66 -7.24 12.45
CA LYS A 383 22.72 -5.77 12.34
C LYS A 383 22.64 -5.29 10.89
N VAL A 384 21.80 -4.28 10.63
CA VAL A 384 21.74 -3.55 9.34
C VAL A 384 22.68 -2.36 9.35
N LYS A 385 23.42 -2.15 8.27
CA LYS A 385 24.31 -0.99 8.13
C LYS A 385 23.59 0.18 7.46
N LEU A 386 23.67 1.36 8.08
CA LEU A 386 23.21 2.63 7.52
C LEU A 386 24.41 3.39 6.93
N ASP A 387 24.40 3.55 5.61
CA ASP A 387 25.32 4.37 4.83
C ASP A 387 24.61 5.03 3.64
N GLU A 388 25.35 5.79 2.82
CA GLU A 388 24.77 6.48 1.65
C GLU A 388 24.17 5.51 0.61
N THR A 389 24.64 4.26 0.52
CA THR A 389 24.06 3.27 -0.40
C THR A 389 22.67 2.83 0.05
N THR A 390 22.47 2.68 1.37
CA THR A 390 21.15 2.47 1.96
C THR A 390 20.22 3.64 1.63
N LYS A 391 20.73 4.88 1.64
CA LYS A 391 19.94 6.09 1.35
C LYS A 391 19.45 6.06 -0.07
N ASP A 392 20.36 5.81 -1.00
CA ASP A 392 20.09 5.80 -2.41
C ASP A 392 19.05 4.73 -2.76
N PHE A 393 19.14 3.55 -2.13
CA PHE A 393 18.13 2.51 -2.27
C PHE A 393 16.75 2.93 -1.75
N LEU A 394 16.69 3.60 -0.59
CA LEU A 394 15.42 3.94 0.05
C LEU A 394 14.70 5.14 -0.58
N LYS A 395 15.36 5.92 -1.46
CA LYS A 395 14.75 7.06 -2.16
C LYS A 395 13.51 6.68 -2.97
N ASP A 396 13.49 5.49 -3.58
CA ASP A 396 12.33 5.00 -4.33
C ASP A 396 11.07 4.84 -3.45
N PHE A 397 11.24 4.79 -2.13
CA PHE A 397 10.17 4.64 -1.15
C PHE A 397 9.82 5.96 -0.43
N ASP A 398 10.46 7.08 -0.79
CA ASP A 398 10.15 8.40 -0.22
C ASP A 398 8.66 8.79 -0.30
N PRO A 399 7.90 8.46 -1.36
CA PRO A 399 6.45 8.72 -1.39
C PRO A 399 5.69 8.07 -0.22
N ILE A 400 6.16 6.92 0.28
CA ILE A 400 5.57 6.21 1.42
C ILE A 400 6.10 6.77 2.75
N PHE A 401 7.41 6.98 2.87
CA PHE A 401 8.03 7.41 4.14
C PHE A 401 7.70 8.85 4.53
N ASN A 402 7.32 9.69 3.56
CA ASN A 402 6.99 11.10 3.80
C ASN A 402 5.48 11.35 4.00
N LYS A 403 4.62 10.36 3.76
CA LYS A 403 3.15 10.53 3.87
C LYS A 403 2.56 9.71 5.01
N SER A 404 1.52 10.24 5.64
CA SER A 404 0.70 9.46 6.58
C SER A 404 -0.10 8.41 5.83
N TYR A 405 -0.35 7.25 6.43
CA TYR A 405 -1.04 6.11 5.79
C TYR A 405 -2.40 6.49 5.14
N ASN A 406 -3.16 7.39 5.76
CA ASN A 406 -4.47 7.83 5.24
C ASN A 406 -4.37 8.65 3.95
N ALA A 407 -3.21 9.25 3.69
CA ALA A 407 -2.94 10.05 2.49
C ALA A 407 -2.33 9.22 1.35
N PHE A 408 -2.13 7.92 1.55
CA PHE A 408 -1.59 7.05 0.52
C PHE A 408 -2.58 6.84 -0.63
N THR A 409 -2.03 6.85 -1.84
CA THR A 409 -2.69 6.37 -3.05
C THR A 409 -2.97 4.85 -2.95
N GLU A 410 -3.70 4.30 -3.91
CA GLU A 410 -3.94 2.84 -3.95
C GLU A 410 -2.61 2.08 -4.07
N LEU A 411 -1.73 2.51 -4.97
CA LEU A 411 -0.45 1.86 -5.21
C LEU A 411 0.51 2.00 -4.01
N GLU A 412 0.56 3.16 -3.37
CA GLU A 412 1.35 3.39 -2.17
C GLU A 412 0.91 2.47 -1.02
N LYS A 413 -0.41 2.25 -0.85
CA LYS A 413 -0.94 1.28 0.13
C LYS A 413 -0.53 -0.14 -0.21
N SER A 414 -0.63 -0.52 -1.48
CA SER A 414 -0.21 -1.85 -1.95
C SER A 414 1.28 -2.11 -1.70
N VAL A 415 2.15 -1.15 -2.01
CA VAL A 415 3.60 -1.29 -1.74
C VAL A 415 3.88 -1.31 -0.24
N ALA A 416 3.26 -0.43 0.56
CA ALA A 416 3.44 -0.43 2.02
C ALA A 416 2.99 -1.75 2.67
N ASN A 417 1.87 -2.31 2.22
CA ASN A 417 1.41 -3.62 2.68
C ASN A 417 2.36 -4.75 2.26
N ALA A 418 2.82 -4.74 1.01
CA ALA A 418 3.75 -5.74 0.51
C ALA A 418 5.09 -5.72 1.27
N LEU A 419 5.61 -4.53 1.56
CA LEU A 419 6.79 -4.31 2.41
C LEU A 419 6.59 -4.92 3.81
N HIS A 420 5.45 -4.66 4.44
CA HIS A 420 5.12 -5.20 5.76
C HIS A 420 5.08 -6.73 5.77
N TRP A 421 4.40 -7.34 4.80
CA TRP A 421 4.33 -8.80 4.66
C TRP A 421 5.68 -9.41 4.31
N TYR A 422 6.48 -8.74 3.47
CA TYR A 422 7.83 -9.17 3.15
C TYR A 422 8.73 -9.20 4.40
N ARG A 423 8.72 -8.12 5.21
CA ARG A 423 9.42 -8.11 6.51
C ARG A 423 8.96 -9.24 7.40
N LYS A 424 7.64 -9.44 7.51
CA LYS A 424 7.08 -10.52 8.35
C LYS A 424 7.59 -11.88 7.91
N GLY A 425 7.70 -12.12 6.59
CA GLY A 425 8.36 -13.30 6.04
C GLY A 425 9.81 -13.42 6.49
N ASN A 426 10.60 -12.34 6.42
CA ASN A 426 11.99 -12.33 6.90
C ASN A 426 12.10 -12.61 8.42
N MET A 427 11.07 -12.29 9.20
CA MET A 427 11.02 -12.54 10.65
C MET A 427 10.51 -13.95 11.00
N SER A 428 9.89 -14.66 10.06
CA SER A 428 9.30 -15.97 10.29
C SER A 428 10.38 -17.05 10.43
N VAL A 429 10.29 -17.83 11.51
CA VAL A 429 11.24 -18.92 11.80
C VAL A 429 10.97 -20.15 10.92
N TYR A 430 9.71 -20.43 10.64
CA TYR A 430 9.30 -21.58 9.83
C TYR A 430 9.19 -21.20 8.36
N SER A 431 9.75 -22.04 7.48
CA SER A 431 9.75 -21.83 6.03
C SER A 431 8.34 -21.73 5.46
N SER A 432 7.36 -22.45 6.02
CA SER A 432 5.94 -22.34 5.63
C SER A 432 5.36 -20.96 5.87
N ASP A 433 5.63 -20.36 7.05
CA ASP A 433 5.12 -19.04 7.39
C ASP A 433 5.82 -17.97 6.54
N LYS A 434 7.14 -18.10 6.38
CA LYS A 434 7.94 -17.24 5.51
C LYS A 434 7.45 -17.27 4.06
N PHE A 435 7.19 -18.46 3.54
CA PHE A 435 6.62 -18.68 2.21
C PHE A 435 5.25 -18.01 2.05
N LEU A 436 4.34 -18.24 3.00
CA LEU A 436 3.01 -17.65 2.97
C LEU A 436 3.05 -16.12 3.02
N ASP A 437 3.87 -15.55 3.90
CA ASP A 437 3.99 -14.10 4.03
C ASP A 437 4.54 -13.46 2.73
N TYR A 438 5.48 -14.11 2.02
CA TYR A 438 5.92 -13.64 0.70
C TYR A 438 4.85 -13.74 -0.39
N ILE A 439 4.05 -14.81 -0.40
CA ILE A 439 2.90 -14.90 -1.32
C ILE A 439 1.89 -13.79 -1.02
N ILE A 440 1.60 -13.53 0.24
CA ILE A 440 0.67 -12.45 0.64
C ILE A 440 1.23 -11.08 0.21
N ALA A 441 2.55 -10.87 0.31
CA ALA A 441 3.19 -9.66 -0.20
C ALA A 441 2.93 -9.47 -1.70
N LEU A 442 3.15 -10.51 -2.53
CA LEU A 442 2.84 -10.46 -3.96
C LEU A 442 1.35 -10.27 -4.25
N GLU A 443 0.46 -10.97 -3.53
CA GLU A 443 -0.99 -10.82 -3.68
C GLU A 443 -1.43 -9.38 -3.39
N SER A 444 -0.93 -8.79 -2.31
CA SER A 444 -1.26 -7.42 -1.89
C SER A 444 -0.77 -6.34 -2.87
N LEU A 445 0.34 -6.63 -3.56
CA LEU A 445 0.96 -5.71 -4.51
C LEU A 445 0.35 -5.80 -5.91
N LEU A 446 0.08 -7.02 -6.38
CA LEU A 446 -0.22 -7.30 -7.79
C LEU A 446 -1.68 -7.63 -8.06
N THR A 447 -2.59 -7.51 -7.08
CA THR A 447 -4.03 -7.72 -7.29
C THR A 447 -4.88 -6.52 -6.86
N THR A 448 -6.05 -6.42 -7.48
CA THR A 448 -7.10 -5.44 -7.20
C THR A 448 -8.38 -6.17 -6.76
N GLU A 449 -9.33 -5.45 -6.18
CA GLU A 449 -10.63 -6.03 -5.80
C GLU A 449 -11.44 -6.54 -7.01
N GLU A 450 -11.18 -5.98 -8.20
CA GLU A 450 -11.81 -6.42 -9.46
C GLU A 450 -11.25 -7.76 -9.95
N ASP A 451 -10.04 -8.13 -9.52
CA ASP A 451 -9.42 -9.42 -9.81
C ASP A 451 -10.12 -10.50 -8.95
N GLY A 452 -11.22 -11.04 -9.48
CA GLY A 452 -12.03 -12.07 -8.84
C GLY A 452 -11.22 -13.30 -8.39
N ARG A 453 -11.85 -14.19 -7.60
CA ARG A 453 -11.15 -15.33 -6.96
C ARG A 453 -10.56 -16.35 -7.96
N SER A 454 -11.16 -16.51 -9.13
CA SER A 454 -10.70 -17.44 -10.17
C SER A 454 -9.61 -16.80 -11.02
N GLY A 455 -8.45 -17.46 -11.16
CA GLY A 455 -7.38 -17.03 -12.06
C GLY A 455 -6.30 -16.11 -11.43
N LYS A 456 -6.36 -15.88 -10.11
CA LYS A 456 -5.37 -15.05 -9.39
C LYS A 456 -3.92 -15.49 -9.62
N GLN A 457 -3.65 -16.78 -9.61
CA GLN A 457 -2.32 -17.36 -9.88
C GLN A 457 -1.75 -16.88 -11.22
N LYS A 458 -2.56 -16.90 -12.28
CA LYS A 458 -2.13 -16.43 -13.61
C LYS A 458 -1.92 -14.92 -13.62
N ILE A 459 -2.85 -14.15 -13.06
CA ILE A 459 -2.77 -12.68 -12.99
C ILE A 459 -1.50 -12.24 -12.27
N ILE A 460 -1.20 -12.83 -11.12
CA ILE A 460 -0.04 -12.48 -10.30
C ILE A 460 1.24 -12.88 -11.02
N SER A 461 1.26 -14.06 -11.64
CA SER A 461 2.40 -14.49 -12.45
C SER A 461 2.70 -13.52 -13.59
N ASP A 462 1.69 -13.20 -14.42
CA ASP A 462 1.85 -12.30 -15.56
C ASP A 462 2.34 -10.91 -15.08
N ARG A 463 1.70 -10.34 -14.05
CA ARG A 463 2.06 -9.02 -13.51
C ARG A 463 3.43 -9.00 -12.82
N ALA A 464 3.85 -10.08 -12.16
CA ALA A 464 5.18 -10.17 -11.54
C ALA A 464 6.28 -10.20 -12.60
N ILE A 465 6.08 -10.99 -13.66
CA ILE A 465 6.99 -11.09 -14.82
C ILE A 465 7.11 -9.72 -15.50
N ASP A 466 5.98 -9.06 -15.74
CA ASP A 466 5.95 -7.74 -16.35
C ASP A 466 6.60 -6.69 -15.43
N ALA A 467 6.42 -6.74 -14.10
CA ALA A 467 7.00 -5.78 -13.17
C ALA A 467 8.53 -5.83 -13.08
N ILE A 468 9.14 -7.01 -13.29
CA ILE A 468 10.61 -7.20 -13.21
C ILE A 468 11.28 -7.40 -14.58
N TRP A 469 10.50 -7.24 -15.66
CA TRP A 469 10.96 -7.27 -17.05
C TRP A 469 11.61 -8.61 -17.42
N ILE A 470 10.95 -9.73 -17.09
CA ILE A 470 11.40 -11.06 -17.51
C ILE A 470 11.14 -11.27 -19.00
N LEU A 471 12.16 -11.75 -19.70
CA LEU A 471 12.12 -12.05 -21.13
C LEU A 471 11.19 -13.21 -21.46
N ASP A 472 10.66 -13.22 -22.68
CA ASP A 472 9.65 -14.19 -23.08
C ASP A 472 10.19 -15.64 -23.08
N GLU A 473 11.48 -15.82 -23.40
CA GLU A 473 12.12 -17.15 -23.35
C GLU A 473 12.14 -17.76 -21.93
N TYR A 474 12.17 -16.93 -20.87
CA TYR A 474 12.10 -17.37 -19.48
C TYR A 474 10.70 -17.28 -18.90
N ARG A 475 9.76 -16.67 -19.61
CA ARG A 475 8.40 -16.44 -19.15
C ARG A 475 7.73 -17.74 -18.74
N LYS A 476 7.78 -18.78 -19.58
CA LYS A 476 7.21 -20.11 -19.24
C LYS A 476 7.84 -20.72 -17.99
N THR A 477 9.13 -20.52 -17.80
CA THR A 477 9.85 -21.01 -16.61
C THR A 477 9.40 -20.26 -15.36
N PHE A 478 9.33 -18.92 -15.41
CA PHE A 478 8.82 -18.10 -14.31
C PHE A 478 7.34 -18.35 -14.02
N GLU A 479 6.52 -18.47 -15.05
CA GLU A 479 5.11 -18.83 -14.92
C GLU A 479 4.94 -20.18 -14.24
N SER A 480 5.69 -21.19 -14.67
CA SER A 480 5.69 -22.52 -14.04
C SER A 480 6.12 -22.46 -12.58
N ARG A 481 7.12 -21.62 -12.24
CA ARG A 481 7.59 -21.43 -10.85
C ARG A 481 6.52 -20.78 -9.98
N ILE A 482 5.97 -19.64 -10.40
CA ILE A 482 4.91 -18.96 -9.64
C ILE A 482 3.67 -19.86 -9.54
N ARG A 483 3.37 -20.62 -10.59
CA ARG A 483 2.28 -21.60 -10.56
C ARG A 483 2.51 -22.64 -9.45
N LYS A 484 3.66 -23.31 -9.44
CA LYS A 484 4.02 -24.27 -8.38
C LYS A 484 3.93 -23.64 -6.99
N MET A 485 4.38 -22.40 -6.84
CA MET A 485 4.31 -21.70 -5.56
C MET A 485 2.87 -21.54 -5.04
N TYR A 486 1.90 -21.31 -5.93
CA TYR A 486 0.48 -21.27 -5.57
C TYR A 486 -0.10 -22.63 -5.23
N ASP A 487 0.40 -23.69 -5.86
CA ASP A 487 0.00 -25.06 -5.54
C ASP A 487 0.46 -25.38 -4.09
N HIS A 488 1.70 -25.05 -3.74
CA HIS A 488 2.22 -25.17 -2.36
C HIS A 488 1.49 -24.29 -1.35
N ARG A 489 1.15 -23.04 -1.70
CA ARG A 489 0.30 -22.18 -0.87
C ARG A 489 -1.05 -22.85 -0.57
N SER A 490 -1.63 -23.53 -1.56
CA SER A 490 -2.88 -24.29 -1.37
C SER A 490 -2.68 -25.46 -0.40
N GLU A 491 -1.61 -26.24 -0.57
CA GLU A 491 -1.27 -27.36 0.33
C GLU A 491 -1.05 -26.89 1.78
N ILE A 492 -0.27 -25.83 1.99
CA ILE A 492 0.00 -25.30 3.33
C ILE A 492 -1.28 -24.77 3.98
N VAL A 493 -2.08 -23.96 3.26
CA VAL A 493 -3.25 -23.28 3.85
C VAL A 493 -4.46 -24.21 4.02
N HIS A 494 -4.70 -25.10 3.06
CA HIS A 494 -5.92 -25.91 3.03
C HIS A 494 -5.71 -27.34 3.53
N GLU A 495 -4.50 -27.88 3.41
CA GLU A 495 -4.17 -29.24 3.83
C GLU A 495 -3.34 -29.25 5.12
N ALA A 496 -2.94 -28.08 5.63
CA ALA A 496 -2.08 -27.93 6.79
C ALA A 496 -0.76 -28.72 6.64
N SER A 497 -0.28 -28.86 5.40
CA SER A 497 0.95 -29.59 5.12
C SER A 497 2.15 -28.85 5.68
N ILE A 498 2.85 -29.49 6.61
CA ILE A 498 4.10 -29.01 7.22
C ILE A 498 5.35 -29.58 6.54
N GLU A 499 5.18 -30.56 5.66
CA GLU A 499 6.27 -31.27 4.96
C GLU A 499 6.15 -31.10 3.43
N VAL A 500 6.22 -29.85 2.97
CA VAL A 500 6.32 -29.57 1.52
C VAL A 500 7.77 -29.80 1.07
N PRO A 501 8.03 -30.71 0.11
CA PRO A 501 9.40 -30.98 -0.35
C PRO A 501 10.06 -29.73 -0.95
N ASN A 502 11.32 -29.49 -0.58
CA ASN A 502 12.14 -28.35 -1.07
C ASN A 502 11.61 -26.95 -0.71
N LEU A 503 10.69 -26.84 0.26
CA LEU A 503 10.07 -25.56 0.62
C LEU A 503 11.09 -24.47 1.00
N GLU A 504 12.19 -24.81 1.65
CA GLU A 504 13.25 -23.84 2.01
C GLU A 504 13.84 -23.15 0.77
N ASN A 505 14.29 -23.92 -0.22
CA ASN A 505 14.87 -23.38 -1.46
C ASN A 505 13.83 -22.57 -2.24
N GLU A 506 12.58 -23.05 -2.30
CA GLU A 506 11.51 -22.35 -2.99
C GLU A 506 11.11 -21.05 -2.26
N THR A 507 11.22 -21.02 -0.94
CA THR A 507 10.99 -19.83 -0.11
C THR A 507 12.06 -18.77 -0.35
N GLU A 508 13.33 -19.17 -0.46
CA GLU A 508 14.42 -18.26 -0.80
C GLU A 508 14.24 -17.67 -2.21
N GLU A 509 13.90 -18.51 -3.18
CA GLU A 509 13.62 -18.05 -4.55
C GLU A 509 12.41 -17.09 -4.59
N LEU A 510 11.32 -17.44 -3.90
CA LEU A 510 10.14 -16.59 -3.79
C LEU A 510 10.46 -15.25 -3.12
N GLY A 511 11.26 -15.25 -2.06
CA GLY A 511 11.71 -14.04 -1.38
C GLY A 511 12.47 -13.11 -2.35
N ASN A 512 13.36 -13.68 -3.17
CA ASN A 512 14.09 -12.93 -4.20
C ASN A 512 13.18 -12.36 -5.28
N ILE A 513 12.21 -13.13 -5.77
CA ILE A 513 11.21 -12.65 -6.74
C ILE A 513 10.40 -11.50 -6.13
N THR A 514 9.89 -11.70 -4.91
CA THR A 514 9.07 -10.72 -4.19
C THR A 514 9.82 -9.41 -4.00
N ARG A 515 11.08 -9.48 -3.56
CA ARG A 515 11.95 -8.31 -3.41
C ARG A 515 12.08 -7.52 -4.71
N ARG A 516 12.37 -8.21 -5.82
CA ARG A 516 12.54 -7.57 -7.14
C ARG A 516 11.25 -6.93 -7.63
N VAL A 517 10.11 -7.59 -7.43
CA VAL A 517 8.79 -7.04 -7.79
C VAL A 517 8.50 -5.78 -6.98
N ILE A 518 8.71 -5.80 -5.65
CA ILE A 518 8.50 -4.63 -4.80
C ILE A 518 9.36 -3.45 -5.28
N CYS A 519 10.66 -3.67 -5.53
CA CYS A 519 11.54 -2.61 -6.06
C CYS A 519 11.08 -2.11 -7.43
N GLY A 520 10.68 -3.01 -8.34
CA GLY A 520 10.19 -2.64 -9.67
C GLY A 520 8.99 -1.71 -9.61
N VAL A 521 8.02 -2.02 -8.75
CA VAL A 521 6.82 -1.17 -8.54
C VAL A 521 7.18 0.12 -7.80
N ALA A 522 8.01 0.04 -6.75
CA ALA A 522 8.38 1.19 -5.93
C ALA A 522 9.05 2.32 -6.74
N SER A 523 9.88 1.97 -7.72
CA SER A 523 10.56 2.92 -8.62
C SER A 523 9.64 3.83 -9.43
N LYS A 524 8.32 3.61 -9.39
CA LYS A 524 7.29 4.36 -10.14
C LYS A 524 6.21 4.99 -9.26
N LEU A 525 6.39 4.97 -7.94
CA LEU A 525 5.41 5.54 -7.00
C LEU A 525 5.20 7.05 -7.17
N ASP A 526 6.18 7.76 -7.72
CA ASP A 526 6.11 9.19 -8.03
C ASP A 526 5.21 9.51 -9.24
N LYS A 527 4.93 8.51 -10.09
CA LYS A 527 4.21 8.67 -11.37
C LYS A 527 2.84 7.98 -11.41
N CYS A 528 2.58 7.08 -10.48
CA CYS A 528 1.40 6.21 -10.50
C CYS A 528 0.68 6.19 -9.15
N ASP A 529 -0.63 6.45 -9.18
CA ASP A 529 -1.50 6.38 -8.00
C ASP A 529 -2.14 4.99 -7.83
N THR A 530 -2.20 4.19 -8.90
CA THR A 530 -2.91 2.89 -8.93
C THR A 530 -2.10 1.80 -9.63
N LEU A 531 -2.39 0.53 -9.32
CA LEU A 531 -1.75 -0.60 -9.98
C LEU A 531 -2.02 -0.60 -11.50
N LYS A 532 -3.23 -0.20 -11.92
CA LYS A 532 -3.59 -0.11 -13.34
C LYS A 532 -2.72 0.91 -14.10
N GLN A 533 -2.46 2.06 -13.50
CA GLN A 533 -1.57 3.06 -14.08
C GLN A 533 -0.13 2.56 -14.17
N PHE A 534 0.36 1.90 -13.09
CA PHE A 534 1.68 1.26 -13.10
C PHE A 534 1.82 0.25 -14.24
N LEU A 535 0.89 -0.70 -14.37
CA LEU A 535 0.98 -1.74 -15.41
C LEU A 535 1.00 -1.14 -16.81
N LYS A 536 0.20 -0.09 -17.05
CA LYS A 536 0.17 0.62 -18.33
C LYS A 536 1.49 1.34 -18.61
N LEU A 537 1.97 2.15 -17.66
CA LEU A 537 3.23 2.89 -17.79
C LEU A 537 4.41 1.93 -17.99
N ASN A 538 4.44 0.84 -17.24
CA ASN A 538 5.49 -0.17 -17.32
C ASN A 538 5.50 -0.85 -18.69
N ALA A 539 4.34 -1.18 -19.26
CA ALA A 539 4.25 -1.72 -20.62
C ALA A 539 4.72 -0.71 -21.69
N GLU A 540 4.38 0.57 -21.54
CA GLU A 540 4.86 1.64 -22.43
C GLU A 540 6.37 1.81 -22.34
N GLU A 541 6.96 1.79 -21.14
CA GLU A 541 8.41 1.87 -20.95
C GLU A 541 9.16 0.66 -21.55
N ILE A 542 8.63 -0.56 -21.37
CA ILE A 542 9.19 -1.76 -21.99
C ILE A 542 9.22 -1.61 -23.51
N ASN A 543 8.11 -1.19 -24.12
CA ASN A 543 8.03 -0.98 -25.56
C ASN A 543 8.98 0.12 -26.03
N ASN A 544 9.05 1.25 -25.33
CA ASN A 544 9.95 2.35 -25.66
C ASN A 544 11.42 1.92 -25.58
N LYS A 545 11.79 1.12 -24.58
CA LYS A 545 13.15 0.59 -24.45
C LYS A 545 13.46 -0.40 -25.58
N ARG A 546 12.53 -1.29 -25.90
CA ARG A 546 12.66 -2.20 -27.04
C ARG A 546 12.88 -1.42 -28.34
N ASP A 547 12.06 -0.43 -28.62
CA ASP A 547 12.18 0.40 -29.82
C ASP A 547 13.51 1.17 -29.87
N HIS A 548 13.96 1.69 -28.72
CA HIS A 548 15.26 2.35 -28.60
C HIS A 548 16.42 1.40 -28.91
N GLU A 549 16.43 0.19 -28.37
CA GLU A 549 17.45 -0.82 -28.62
C GLU A 549 17.44 -1.29 -30.09
N LEU A 550 16.26 -1.48 -30.69
CA LEU A 550 16.13 -1.80 -32.11
C LEU A 550 16.70 -0.67 -32.99
N GLU A 551 16.40 0.58 -32.65
CA GLU A 551 16.92 1.75 -33.38
C GLU A 551 18.44 1.90 -33.20
N ASN A 552 18.97 1.62 -32.01
CA ASN A 552 20.41 1.58 -31.77
C ASN A 552 21.07 0.47 -32.60
N ALA A 553 20.52 -0.74 -32.62
CA ALA A 553 21.02 -1.83 -33.46
C ALA A 553 21.03 -1.43 -34.95
N ARG A 554 19.97 -0.78 -35.44
CA ARG A 554 19.88 -0.27 -36.82
C ARG A 554 20.95 0.79 -37.12
N LYS A 555 21.12 1.80 -36.26
CA LYS A 555 22.14 2.85 -36.38
C LYS A 555 23.56 2.28 -36.42
N LEU A 556 23.78 1.20 -35.69
CA LEU A 556 25.05 0.48 -35.64
C LEU A 556 25.23 -0.53 -36.79
N GLY A 557 24.24 -0.67 -37.68
CA GLY A 557 24.29 -1.59 -38.82
C GLY A 557 24.17 -3.06 -38.43
N LEU A 558 23.71 -3.34 -37.21
CA LEU A 558 23.56 -4.69 -36.68
C LEU A 558 22.22 -5.26 -37.13
N LYS A 559 22.23 -6.50 -37.62
CA LYS A 559 21.00 -7.23 -37.98
C LYS A 559 20.50 -8.01 -36.78
N ILE A 560 19.22 -7.87 -36.47
CA ILE A 560 18.53 -8.68 -35.47
C ILE A 560 18.58 -10.16 -35.89
N ASP A 561 18.71 -11.04 -34.90
CA ASP A 561 18.85 -12.50 -34.97
C ASP A 561 20.03 -13.01 -35.78
N LYS A 562 20.93 -12.14 -36.20
CA LYS A 562 22.17 -12.53 -36.87
C LYS A 562 23.29 -12.64 -35.85
N THR A 563 23.96 -13.79 -35.84
CA THR A 563 25.20 -13.95 -35.07
C THR A 563 26.31 -13.10 -35.69
N ILE A 564 26.94 -12.27 -34.85
CA ILE A 564 28.08 -11.42 -35.14
C ILE A 564 29.26 -11.97 -34.36
N LYS A 565 30.39 -12.18 -35.03
CA LYS A 565 31.62 -12.64 -34.38
C LYS A 565 32.55 -11.46 -34.13
N GLY A 566 33.45 -11.62 -33.17
CA GLY A 566 34.42 -10.60 -32.84
C GLY A 566 35.56 -11.16 -32.00
N GLU A 567 36.63 -10.38 -31.95
CA GLU A 567 37.82 -10.67 -31.16
C GLU A 567 38.08 -9.48 -30.23
N GLY A 568 38.47 -9.76 -28.99
CA GLY A 568 38.59 -8.71 -27.99
C GLY A 568 39.38 -9.09 -26.76
N GLN A 569 39.22 -8.26 -25.74
CA GLN A 569 39.84 -8.39 -24.44
C GLN A 569 38.76 -8.45 -23.38
N LEU A 570 38.86 -9.43 -22.48
CA LEU A 570 38.06 -9.49 -21.26
C LEU A 570 38.75 -8.67 -20.18
N LYS A 571 38.00 -7.79 -19.52
CA LYS A 571 38.48 -6.93 -18.43
C LYS A 571 37.57 -7.03 -17.22
N LYS A 572 38.12 -6.88 -16.01
CA LYS A 572 37.30 -6.68 -14.79
C LYS A 572 36.72 -5.25 -14.77
N LYS A 573 35.72 -4.99 -13.93
CA LYS A 573 35.18 -3.63 -13.67
C LYS A 573 36.26 -2.61 -13.29
N SER A 574 37.32 -3.05 -12.60
CA SER A 574 38.49 -2.24 -12.26
C SER A 574 39.34 -1.82 -13.48
N GLY A 575 39.05 -2.34 -14.67
CA GLY A 575 39.83 -2.15 -15.89
C GLY A 575 40.99 -3.15 -16.05
N GLU A 576 41.22 -4.01 -15.07
CA GLU A 576 42.28 -5.03 -15.10
C GLU A 576 42.06 -6.01 -16.25
N TYR A 577 43.12 -6.25 -17.04
CA TYR A 577 43.10 -7.18 -18.17
C TYR A 577 43.10 -8.64 -17.71
N VAL A 578 42.17 -9.44 -18.24
CA VAL A 578 42.00 -10.86 -17.88
C VAL A 578 42.56 -11.78 -18.96
N GLY A 579 42.30 -11.49 -20.24
CA GLY A 579 42.74 -12.32 -21.36
C GLY A 579 42.16 -11.86 -22.70
N LYS A 580 42.68 -12.43 -23.79
CA LYS A 580 42.09 -12.28 -25.13
C LYS A 580 40.94 -13.25 -25.29
N ILE A 581 39.92 -12.82 -26.02
CA ILE A 581 38.74 -13.63 -26.29
C ILE A 581 38.34 -13.60 -27.75
N ASP A 582 37.83 -14.73 -28.21
CA ASP A 582 36.99 -14.81 -29.40
C ASP A 582 35.56 -15.03 -28.94
N PHE A 583 34.67 -14.18 -29.41
CA PHE A 583 33.29 -14.20 -28.99
C PHE A 583 32.36 -14.04 -30.17
N GLU A 584 31.15 -14.57 -30.01
CA GLU A 584 30.04 -14.28 -30.88
C GLU A 584 28.93 -13.66 -30.04
N PHE A 585 28.14 -12.77 -30.62
CA PHE A 585 26.92 -12.32 -30.00
C PHE A 585 25.80 -12.16 -31.02
N ARG A 586 24.58 -12.19 -30.54
CA ARG A 586 23.36 -12.03 -31.32
C ARG A 586 22.45 -11.06 -30.59
N ILE A 587 21.91 -10.11 -31.33
CA ILE A 587 20.80 -9.29 -30.86
C ILE A 587 19.52 -10.06 -31.16
N LYS A 588 18.80 -10.52 -30.14
CA LYS A 588 17.49 -11.14 -30.28
C LYS A 588 16.39 -10.14 -29.96
N ASP A 589 15.29 -10.22 -30.69
CA ASP A 589 14.05 -9.50 -30.39
C ASP A 589 12.95 -10.53 -30.17
N ASP A 590 12.44 -10.62 -28.94
CA ASP A 590 11.39 -11.58 -28.57
C ASP A 590 9.98 -10.96 -28.60
N GLU A 591 9.81 -9.87 -29.35
CA GLU A 591 8.61 -9.03 -29.45
C GLU A 591 8.34 -8.15 -28.21
N LYS A 592 8.88 -8.50 -27.03
CA LYS A 592 8.76 -7.70 -25.80
C LYS A 592 10.05 -6.97 -25.43
N PHE A 593 11.20 -7.59 -25.66
CA PHE A 593 12.51 -7.09 -25.29
C PHE A 593 13.52 -7.33 -26.40
N VAL A 594 14.49 -6.42 -26.51
CA VAL A 594 15.72 -6.65 -27.26
C VAL A 594 16.79 -7.11 -26.29
N THR A 595 17.38 -8.28 -26.55
CA THR A 595 18.48 -8.79 -25.73
C THR A 595 19.70 -9.10 -26.57
N ILE A 596 20.83 -9.11 -25.89
CA ILE A 596 22.11 -9.41 -26.49
C ILE A 596 22.68 -10.61 -25.77
N GLU A 597 22.70 -11.71 -26.50
CA GLU A 597 23.28 -12.96 -26.06
C GLU A 597 24.65 -13.09 -26.69
N GLY A 598 25.65 -13.40 -25.89
CA GLY A 598 26.97 -13.69 -26.39
C GLY A 598 27.54 -14.99 -25.85
N ASN A 599 28.51 -15.52 -26.58
CA ASN A 599 29.23 -16.73 -26.28
C ASN A 599 30.72 -16.49 -26.55
N ILE A 600 31.55 -16.66 -25.53
CA ILE A 600 33.01 -16.70 -25.68
C ILE A 600 33.37 -18.14 -26.02
N TYR A 601 33.96 -18.36 -27.19
CA TYR A 601 34.35 -19.69 -27.67
C TYR A 601 35.88 -19.86 -27.81
N GLY A 602 36.64 -18.77 -27.66
CA GLY A 602 38.10 -18.78 -27.55
C GLY A 602 38.55 -17.89 -26.41
N PHE A 603 39.51 -18.37 -25.59
CA PHE A 603 40.09 -17.59 -24.49
C PHE A 603 41.59 -17.88 -24.38
N GLU A 604 42.40 -16.82 -24.42
CA GLU A 604 43.84 -16.87 -24.15
C GLU A 604 44.17 -16.01 -22.93
N GLY A 605 44.35 -16.66 -21.77
CA GLY A 605 44.69 -16.02 -20.51
C GLY A 605 46.16 -15.59 -20.41
N ILE A 606 46.47 -14.85 -19.34
CA ILE A 606 47.86 -14.45 -19.02
C ILE A 606 48.65 -15.69 -18.57
N LYS A 607 49.74 -16.01 -19.28
CA LYS A 607 50.62 -17.15 -18.92
C LYS A 607 51.14 -17.01 -17.49
N GLY A 608 50.88 -18.03 -16.66
CA GLY A 608 51.41 -18.15 -15.30
C GLY A 608 50.51 -17.64 -14.18
N SER A 609 49.30 -17.13 -14.48
CA SER A 609 48.33 -16.72 -13.46
C SER A 609 47.12 -17.66 -13.47
N PRO A 610 46.81 -18.37 -12.36
CA PRO A 610 45.55 -19.10 -12.25
C PRO A 610 44.40 -18.09 -12.25
N LEU A 611 43.42 -18.28 -13.13
CA LEU A 611 42.28 -17.39 -13.28
C LEU A 611 41.25 -17.73 -12.20
N SER A 612 41.31 -17.06 -11.05
CA SER A 612 40.21 -17.12 -10.07
C SER A 612 39.15 -16.09 -10.46
N LEU A 613 38.03 -16.56 -11.02
CA LEU A 613 36.84 -15.72 -11.20
C LEU A 613 35.85 -16.04 -10.09
N SER A 614 35.44 -15.04 -9.32
CA SER A 614 34.30 -15.14 -8.41
C SER A 614 33.00 -14.80 -9.15
N LEU A 615 31.89 -15.39 -8.71
CA LEU A 615 30.54 -15.06 -9.21
C LEU A 615 30.15 -13.59 -8.98
N SER A 616 30.84 -12.89 -8.08
CA SER A 616 30.66 -11.47 -7.78
C SER A 616 31.49 -10.53 -8.66
N ASP A 617 32.38 -11.05 -9.51
CA ASP A 617 33.21 -10.21 -10.37
C ASP A 617 32.42 -9.78 -11.61
N GLU A 618 32.27 -8.46 -11.80
CA GLU A 618 31.73 -7.90 -13.04
C GLU A 618 32.81 -7.78 -14.11
N PHE A 619 32.52 -8.29 -15.31
CA PHE A 619 33.42 -8.24 -16.46
C PHE A 619 32.88 -7.34 -17.57
N GLY A 620 33.79 -6.86 -18.42
CA GLY A 620 33.48 -6.16 -19.66
C GLY A 620 34.31 -6.71 -20.82
N ILE A 621 33.76 -6.58 -22.03
CA ILE A 621 34.46 -6.91 -23.28
C ILE A 621 34.80 -5.64 -24.01
N GLU A 622 36.05 -5.54 -24.43
CA GLU A 622 36.49 -4.54 -25.40
C GLU A 622 37.05 -5.24 -26.64
N GLY A 623 36.34 -5.15 -27.77
CA GLY A 623 36.70 -5.93 -28.97
C GLY A 623 36.31 -5.28 -30.29
N LYS A 624 36.81 -5.84 -31.39
CA LYS A 624 36.38 -5.50 -32.74
C LYS A 624 35.35 -6.52 -33.20
N LEU A 625 34.38 -6.05 -33.97
CA LEU A 625 33.32 -6.88 -34.53
C LEU A 625 33.54 -7.12 -36.01
N ASP A 626 33.27 -8.34 -36.46
CA ASP A 626 33.34 -8.71 -37.85
C ASP A 626 32.29 -7.94 -38.65
N ASN A 627 32.75 -7.22 -39.67
CA ASN A 627 31.90 -6.46 -40.60
C ASN A 627 31.12 -5.29 -39.96
N VAL A 628 31.56 -4.79 -38.81
CA VAL A 628 31.02 -3.59 -38.16
C VAL A 628 32.17 -2.65 -37.83
N GLU A 629 32.11 -1.42 -38.36
CA GLU A 629 33.12 -0.41 -38.10
C GLU A 629 32.94 0.15 -36.67
N GLY A 630 33.87 -0.18 -35.77
CA GLY A 630 33.90 0.33 -34.40
C GLY A 630 34.44 -0.68 -33.39
N LYS A 631 34.59 -0.22 -32.15
CA LYS A 631 35.00 -1.03 -31.00
C LYS A 631 33.77 -1.31 -30.13
N LEU A 632 33.42 -2.58 -29.97
CA LEU A 632 32.43 -3.01 -28.98
C LEU A 632 33.00 -2.79 -27.58
N VAL A 633 32.24 -2.10 -26.74
CA VAL A 633 32.48 -1.98 -25.30
C VAL A 633 31.24 -2.50 -24.61
N VAL A 634 31.34 -3.69 -24.02
CA VAL A 634 30.32 -4.24 -23.14
C VAL A 634 30.68 -3.85 -21.71
N LYS A 635 29.78 -3.13 -21.05
CA LYS A 635 29.89 -2.80 -19.62
C LYS A 635 28.89 -3.66 -18.87
N GLU A 636 29.37 -4.35 -17.84
CA GLU A 636 28.58 -5.18 -16.93
C GLU A 636 27.98 -6.42 -17.63
N MET A 637 28.67 -7.55 -17.52
CA MET A 637 28.24 -8.84 -18.05
C MET A 637 27.76 -9.77 -16.94
N GLY A 638 26.59 -10.38 -17.13
CA GLY A 638 26.13 -11.51 -16.31
C GLY A 638 26.44 -12.85 -16.99
N LEU A 639 27.22 -13.72 -16.34
CA LEU A 639 27.51 -15.08 -16.82
C LEU A 639 26.33 -16.01 -16.48
N TYR A 640 25.78 -16.71 -17.47
CA TYR A 640 24.52 -17.46 -17.34
C TYR A 640 24.71 -18.93 -16.90
N ASP A 641 25.89 -19.52 -17.12
CA ASP A 641 26.13 -20.98 -16.96
C ASP A 641 26.93 -21.37 -15.71
N THR A 642 27.03 -20.49 -14.70
CA THR A 642 27.75 -20.76 -13.44
C THR A 642 26.85 -21.09 -12.26
N ILE A 643 25.55 -21.34 -12.46
CA ILE A 643 24.68 -21.92 -11.41
C ILE A 643 25.14 -23.36 -11.03
N PHE A 644 26.02 -23.99 -11.82
CA PHE A 644 26.71 -25.22 -11.44
C PHE A 644 28.22 -25.14 -11.65
N GLY A 645 28.96 -24.96 -10.54
CA GLY A 645 30.37 -25.35 -10.39
C GLY A 645 31.41 -24.24 -10.58
N LEU A 646 32.08 -23.88 -9.47
CA LEU A 646 33.41 -23.26 -9.42
C LEU A 646 34.42 -24.15 -10.17
N PHE A 647 34.70 -23.90 -11.44
CA PHE A 647 35.82 -24.52 -12.14
C PHE A 647 36.45 -23.62 -13.20
N ASP A 648 37.76 -23.80 -13.32
CA ASP A 648 38.75 -23.09 -14.15
C ASP A 648 38.28 -22.86 -15.59
N ILE A 649 38.26 -21.59 -16.02
CA ILE A 649 37.91 -21.15 -17.38
C ILE A 649 38.78 -21.82 -18.44
N ALA A 650 40.00 -22.21 -18.06
CA ALA A 650 40.92 -22.89 -18.94
C ALA A 650 40.39 -24.23 -19.50
N HIS A 651 39.29 -24.79 -18.95
CA HIS A 651 38.79 -26.12 -19.33
C HIS A 651 37.40 -26.14 -19.97
N LYS A 652 36.61 -25.04 -19.90
CA LYS A 652 35.33 -24.92 -20.63
C LYS A 652 35.57 -24.30 -22.01
N LYS A 653 35.13 -25.01 -23.06
CA LYS A 653 35.26 -24.54 -24.46
C LYS A 653 34.27 -23.40 -24.84
N GLN A 654 33.27 -23.10 -24.00
CA GLN A 654 32.23 -22.11 -24.30
C GLN A 654 31.73 -21.43 -23.01
N MET A 655 31.57 -20.11 -23.03
CA MET A 655 31.00 -19.30 -21.95
C MET A 655 29.89 -18.39 -22.48
N ARG A 656 28.67 -18.60 -22.00
CA ARG A 656 27.53 -17.76 -22.36
C ARG A 656 27.38 -16.56 -21.42
N PHE A 657 27.10 -15.40 -22.01
CA PHE A 657 26.88 -14.16 -21.29
C PHE A 657 25.68 -13.39 -21.83
N ARG A 658 25.04 -12.63 -20.94
CA ARG A 658 24.07 -11.60 -21.34
C ARG A 658 24.68 -10.22 -21.15
N VAL A 659 24.45 -9.36 -22.12
CA VAL A 659 24.87 -7.97 -22.09
C VAL A 659 23.67 -7.09 -21.73
N PHE A 660 23.81 -6.32 -20.65
CA PHE A 660 22.78 -5.36 -20.22
C PHE A 660 22.92 -4.01 -20.93
N SER A 661 24.13 -3.64 -21.32
CA SER A 661 24.43 -2.42 -22.11
C SER A 661 25.69 -2.61 -22.96
N PHE A 662 25.69 -2.03 -24.16
CA PHE A 662 26.86 -2.04 -25.03
C PHE A 662 26.97 -0.74 -25.83
N ASP A 663 28.21 -0.30 -26.04
CA ASP A 663 28.54 0.82 -26.90
C ASP A 663 29.37 0.32 -28.09
N ILE A 664 29.15 0.85 -29.29
CA ILE A 664 30.10 0.70 -30.41
C ILE A 664 30.74 2.06 -30.69
N ILE A 665 31.99 2.20 -30.29
CA ILE A 665 32.77 3.42 -30.49
C ILE A 665 33.35 3.38 -31.90
N LYS A 666 32.81 4.19 -32.82
CA LYS A 666 33.38 4.35 -34.15
C LYS A 666 34.70 5.12 -34.05
N PRO A 667 35.74 4.76 -34.81
CA PRO A 667 36.96 5.55 -34.87
C PRO A 667 36.61 6.98 -35.33
N SER A 668 37.10 7.98 -34.60
CA SER A 668 36.99 9.38 -35.00
C SER A 668 37.62 9.53 -36.38
N ARG A 669 36.84 9.98 -37.38
CA ARG A 669 37.38 10.33 -38.70
C ARG A 669 38.53 11.31 -38.47
N GLN A 670 39.76 10.88 -38.73
CA GLN A 670 40.87 11.81 -38.89
C GLN A 670 40.53 12.67 -40.10
N LEU A 671 40.31 13.97 -39.85
CA LEU A 671 40.04 14.98 -40.86
C LEU A 671 41.28 15.21 -41.73
#